data_AF-A0A950ZJI2-F1
#
_entry.id   AF-A0A950ZJI2-F1
#
_cell.length_a   1.000
_cell.length_b   1.000
_cell.length_c   1.000
_cell.angle_alpha   90.00
_cell.angle_beta   90.00
_cell.angle_gamma   90.00
#
_symmetry.space_group_name_H-M   'P 1'
#
loop_
_entity.id
_entity.type
_entity.pdbx_description
1 polymer ?
#
loop_
_entity_poly.entity_id
_entity_poly.type
_entity_poly.pdbx_seq_one_letter_code
_entity_poly.pdbx_strand_id
1 'polypeptide(L)'
;MTYPGNPSLAAAVRDRVASTFQQTLALYKQGRSEDVLAGCNLILQMDPMFDPAKKLLEKTRNPAAPIDVDSLGTAAAPGLPQLEAARQAMASRDFNRVIHITGEILTNDLMNEEARLLGDEAREKLEAAPFVEQFARKCDQQLAAGNVAGARMELDKARALDATHPEVVRVGKAIAARANAPAPPPPPSSSFVVDDRTQQATGRASTPAADFGFTFEEDAKPAADAPSFANFSFDSGAATPVDDSNFSNFSFDAPATPASDSPFSGFSFDGGAAPVEGTPHEFDFTTASIATSDDDQQKIAQFLTDGDRAYNAGDYQQAIDLWSRIFLIDVTNEQASERIERAKSKRRDIEDELDTRLASATAAFDRRDFNAARNELGEVLRLDPHNAQAHDYLDRIETATLQRPAAGRPATAAGNLAIPPPSVASDDLDFGMFDDELPATGDAPLIPPDPGAMAAAPAAAKAKKSEPSKARPAAARKLPMGALAAIVGVLVLGAAGWFAWSRFHGEAEPQPVATQAVFARATNLANHGKYDQAIALLQDVPATDPQHDRALVMIADLQQKKSKTASLIDGVPASQYYDQKVTSAQAAFNAHDYAAAKADLDDAQKVHPLPPEVKALYDNAAQQVAKLDAAKTLFDERKYGDAIAALQPLLAADPQNQNIARMIVNAHFNLGAAALQEEKTEEAIREFDEVLKSEPNDELARRSRDLAVHYKDETKDLLYQIYVKYLPLRQPT
;
A
#
# COMPACT_ATOMS: atom_id res chain seq x y z
N MET A 1 23.84 12.11 -22.54
CA MET A 1 24.92 12.45 -23.47
C MET A 1 25.61 11.17 -23.94
N THR A 2 26.61 11.26 -24.81
CA THR A 2 27.40 10.11 -25.31
C THR A 2 28.26 9.50 -24.21
N TYR A 3 28.40 8.18 -24.21
CA TYR A 3 29.37 7.43 -23.41
C TYR A 3 30.81 7.91 -23.70
N PRO A 4 31.66 8.19 -22.69
CA PRO A 4 33.00 8.78 -22.86
C PRO A 4 34.10 7.78 -23.25
N GLY A 5 33.72 6.76 -24.01
CA GLY A 5 34.57 5.69 -24.54
C GLY A 5 34.10 5.27 -25.93
N ASN A 6 34.35 4.03 -26.36
CA ASN A 6 33.92 3.54 -27.66
C ASN A 6 32.37 3.34 -27.68
N PRO A 7 31.62 4.14 -28.46
CA PRO A 7 30.15 4.06 -28.47
C PRO A 7 29.64 2.77 -29.13
N SER A 8 30.48 2.10 -29.91
CA SER A 8 30.14 0.87 -30.66
C SER A 8 30.15 -0.40 -29.80
N LEU A 9 30.58 -0.31 -28.54
CA LEU A 9 30.52 -1.43 -27.59
C LEU A 9 29.07 -1.72 -27.18
N ALA A 10 28.77 -3.00 -26.95
CA ALA A 10 27.47 -3.45 -26.45
C ALA A 10 27.16 -2.84 -25.08
N ALA A 11 25.88 -2.56 -24.80
CA ALA A 11 25.44 -1.85 -23.59
C ALA A 11 26.09 -2.41 -22.31
N ALA A 12 25.85 -3.69 -22.00
CA ALA A 12 26.39 -4.35 -20.81
C ALA A 12 27.93 -4.28 -20.65
N VAL A 13 28.70 -4.11 -21.73
CA VAL A 13 30.16 -3.89 -21.66
C VAL A 13 30.46 -2.46 -21.22
N ARG A 14 29.74 -1.47 -21.77
CA ARG A 14 29.85 -0.05 -21.40
C ARG A 14 29.41 0.18 -19.95
N ASP A 15 28.33 -0.48 -19.54
CA ASP A 15 27.75 -0.39 -18.20
C ASP A 15 28.70 -1.01 -17.16
N ARG A 16 29.31 -2.16 -17.49
CA ARG A 16 30.36 -2.79 -16.68
C ARG A 16 31.65 -1.97 -16.62
N VAL A 17 32.03 -1.27 -17.69
CA VAL A 17 33.14 -0.30 -17.65
C VAL A 17 32.80 0.86 -16.70
N ALA A 18 31.59 1.41 -16.76
CA ALA A 18 31.16 2.52 -15.92
C ALA A 18 31.18 2.15 -14.42
N SER A 19 30.61 1.01 -14.05
CA SER A 19 30.59 0.55 -12.64
C SER A 19 31.98 0.18 -12.13
N THR A 20 32.82 -0.49 -12.93
CA THR A 20 34.22 -0.76 -12.59
C THR A 20 35.00 0.55 -12.39
N PHE A 21 34.72 1.59 -13.19
CA PHE A 21 35.36 2.90 -13.03
C PHE A 21 34.92 3.62 -11.75
N GLN A 22 33.63 3.58 -11.40
CA GLN A 22 33.15 4.15 -10.12
C GLN A 22 33.82 3.48 -8.91
N GLN A 23 33.92 2.15 -8.91
CA GLN A 23 34.64 1.39 -7.87
C GLN A 23 36.13 1.76 -7.81
N THR A 24 36.79 1.86 -8.98
CA THR A 24 38.20 2.27 -9.10
C THR A 24 38.42 3.69 -8.55
N LEU A 25 37.47 4.61 -8.77
CA LEU A 25 37.53 5.99 -8.30
C LEU A 25 37.28 6.09 -6.77
N ALA A 26 36.44 5.22 -6.21
CA ALA A 26 36.28 5.08 -4.76
C ALA A 26 37.57 4.57 -4.08
N LEU A 27 38.23 3.56 -4.67
CA LEU A 27 39.53 3.05 -4.20
C LEU A 27 40.63 4.14 -4.23
N TYR A 28 40.60 5.03 -5.24
CA TYR A 28 41.51 6.18 -5.29
C TYR A 28 41.28 7.17 -4.14
N LYS A 29 40.01 7.44 -3.78
CA LYS A 29 39.68 8.27 -2.60
C LYS A 29 40.09 7.62 -1.26
N GLN A 30 40.22 6.30 -1.23
CA GLN A 30 40.79 5.54 -0.09
C GLN A 30 42.33 5.48 -0.11
N GLY A 31 43.00 6.10 -1.08
CA GLY A 31 44.47 6.08 -1.22
C GLY A 31 45.06 4.75 -1.73
N ARG A 32 44.22 3.77 -2.08
CA ARG A 32 44.59 2.40 -2.47
C ARG A 32 45.20 2.33 -3.88
N SER A 33 46.40 2.90 -4.00
CA SER A 33 47.02 3.22 -5.29
C SER A 33 47.29 1.99 -6.18
N GLU A 34 47.63 0.84 -5.60
CA GLU A 34 47.88 -0.39 -6.36
C GLU A 34 46.59 -0.96 -6.97
N ASP A 35 45.51 -1.01 -6.19
CA ASP A 35 44.18 -1.44 -6.68
C ASP A 35 43.64 -0.49 -7.77
N VAL A 36 43.92 0.81 -7.66
CA VAL A 36 43.54 1.80 -8.70
C VAL A 36 44.26 1.54 -10.01
N LEU A 37 45.57 1.24 -9.96
CA LEU A 37 46.32 0.86 -11.16
C LEU A 37 45.76 -0.43 -11.79
N ALA A 38 45.37 -1.42 -10.99
CA ALA A 38 44.73 -2.64 -11.47
C ALA A 38 43.36 -2.38 -12.12
N GLY A 39 42.48 -1.64 -11.44
CA GLY A 39 41.15 -1.26 -11.95
C GLY A 39 41.22 -0.45 -13.25
N CYS A 40 42.11 0.55 -13.31
CA CYS A 40 42.32 1.33 -14.53
C CYS A 40 42.84 0.48 -15.69
N ASN A 41 43.74 -0.46 -15.44
CA ASN A 41 44.23 -1.40 -16.48
C ASN A 41 43.10 -2.31 -16.98
N LEU A 42 42.27 -2.86 -16.09
CA LEU A 42 41.12 -3.71 -16.46
C LEU A 42 40.10 -2.95 -17.33
N ILE A 43 39.79 -1.71 -16.95
CA ILE A 43 38.90 -0.84 -17.74
C ILE A 43 39.47 -0.58 -19.13
N LEU A 44 40.77 -0.30 -19.24
CA LEU A 44 41.43 -0.04 -20.53
C LEU A 44 41.66 -1.30 -21.38
N GLN A 45 41.54 -2.50 -20.80
CA GLN A 45 41.40 -3.75 -21.56
C GLN A 45 40.00 -3.94 -22.14
N MET A 46 38.95 -3.54 -21.40
CA MET A 46 37.56 -3.62 -21.86
C MET A 46 37.20 -2.52 -22.89
N ASP A 47 37.67 -1.29 -22.67
CA ASP A 47 37.56 -0.18 -23.61
C ASP A 47 38.83 0.70 -23.61
N PRO A 48 39.75 0.48 -24.57
CA PRO A 48 40.93 1.32 -24.78
C PRO A 48 40.62 2.79 -25.11
N MET A 49 39.38 3.13 -25.48
CA MET A 49 38.95 4.50 -25.76
C MET A 49 38.42 5.24 -24.53
N PHE A 50 38.22 4.59 -23.39
CA PHE A 50 37.62 5.20 -22.19
C PHE A 50 38.57 6.18 -21.49
N ASP A 51 38.48 7.46 -21.86
CA ASP A 51 39.39 8.51 -21.39
C ASP A 51 39.37 8.82 -19.88
N PRO A 52 38.26 8.67 -19.12
CA PRO A 52 38.29 8.88 -17.67
C PRO A 52 39.27 7.96 -16.93
N ALA A 53 39.39 6.70 -17.35
CA ALA A 53 40.36 5.76 -16.76
C ALA A 53 41.82 6.13 -17.06
N LYS A 54 42.10 6.71 -18.25
CA LYS A 54 43.45 7.19 -18.60
C LYS A 54 43.87 8.36 -17.70
N LYS A 55 42.95 9.30 -17.45
CA LYS A 55 43.17 10.46 -16.58
C LYS A 55 43.35 10.05 -15.11
N LEU A 56 42.56 9.09 -14.64
CA LEU A 56 42.73 8.53 -13.29
C LEU A 56 44.08 7.83 -13.14
N LEU A 57 44.45 6.96 -14.09
CA LEU A 57 45.75 6.27 -14.14
C LEU A 57 46.94 7.26 -14.17
N GLU A 58 46.84 8.33 -14.96
CA GLU A 58 47.86 9.39 -15.01
C GLU A 58 47.97 10.12 -13.66
N LYS A 59 46.83 10.48 -13.04
CA LYS A 59 46.78 11.14 -11.73
C LYS A 59 47.29 10.26 -10.58
N THR A 60 47.10 8.93 -10.65
CA THR A 60 47.70 7.98 -9.71
C THR A 60 49.21 7.83 -9.90
N ARG A 61 49.70 7.85 -11.14
CA ARG A 61 51.15 7.77 -11.44
C ARG A 61 51.90 9.10 -11.22
N ASN A 62 51.20 10.22 -11.36
CA ASN A 62 51.72 11.57 -11.14
C ASN A 62 50.73 12.39 -10.28
N PRO A 63 50.87 12.33 -8.93
CA PRO A 63 50.00 13.08 -8.02
C PRO A 63 49.97 14.59 -8.28
N ALA A 64 51.03 15.16 -8.86
CA ALA A 64 51.13 16.58 -9.20
C ALA A 64 50.41 16.97 -10.51
N ALA A 65 49.84 16.02 -11.26
CA ALA A 65 49.07 16.32 -12.46
C ALA A 65 47.84 17.19 -12.14
N PRO A 66 47.53 18.26 -12.92
CA PRO A 66 46.39 19.16 -12.69
C PRO A 66 45.08 18.55 -13.20
N ILE A 67 44.81 17.31 -12.78
CA ILE A 67 43.60 16.54 -13.08
C ILE A 67 42.70 16.60 -11.85
N ASP A 68 41.53 17.20 -12.01
CA ASP A 68 40.41 17.03 -11.08
C ASP A 68 39.87 15.59 -11.22
N VAL A 69 39.59 14.96 -10.08
CA VAL A 69 39.15 13.56 -10.00
C VAL A 69 37.64 13.47 -9.76
N ASP A 70 37.02 14.48 -9.13
CA ASP A 70 35.60 14.43 -8.80
C ASP A 70 34.71 14.57 -10.04
N SER A 71 35.06 15.46 -10.98
CA SER A 71 34.36 15.56 -12.26
C SER A 71 34.52 14.34 -13.18
N LEU A 72 35.52 13.48 -12.97
CA LEU A 72 35.64 12.22 -13.73
C LEU A 72 34.51 11.25 -13.36
N GLY A 73 34.10 11.20 -12.09
CA GLY A 73 32.99 10.37 -11.63
C GLY A 73 31.65 10.81 -12.22
N THR A 74 31.42 12.13 -12.29
CA THR A 74 30.17 12.70 -12.85
C THR A 74 30.01 12.39 -14.35
N ALA A 75 31.11 12.31 -15.09
CA ALA A 75 31.08 12.00 -16.53
C ALA A 75 30.76 10.52 -16.85
N ALA A 76 30.80 9.63 -15.86
CA ALA A 76 30.64 8.19 -16.02
C ALA A 76 29.40 7.60 -15.30
N ALA A 77 28.62 8.41 -14.59
CA ALA A 77 27.46 7.93 -13.84
C ALA A 77 26.30 7.52 -14.78
N PRO A 78 25.71 6.32 -14.60
CA PRO A 78 24.41 5.96 -15.18
C PRO A 78 23.30 6.93 -14.76
N GLY A 79 22.17 6.91 -15.47
CA GLY A 79 20.94 7.62 -15.07
C GLY A 79 20.92 9.15 -15.28
N LEU A 80 22.04 9.88 -15.12
CA LEU A 80 22.08 11.35 -15.19
C LEU A 80 21.29 12.01 -16.34
N PRO A 81 21.40 11.60 -17.63
CA PRO A 81 20.64 12.22 -18.71
C PRO A 81 19.15 11.82 -18.73
N GLN A 82 18.77 10.72 -18.08
CA GLN A 82 17.36 10.34 -17.87
C GLN A 82 16.78 11.15 -16.71
N LEU A 83 17.53 11.31 -15.61
CA LEU A 83 17.13 12.07 -14.44
C LEU A 83 16.84 13.54 -14.80
N GLU A 84 17.69 14.15 -15.62
CA GLU A 84 17.45 15.50 -16.16
C GLU A 84 16.20 15.57 -17.08
N ALA A 85 15.92 14.51 -17.84
CA ALA A 85 14.68 14.41 -18.62
C ALA A 85 13.43 14.22 -17.73
N ALA A 86 13.56 13.55 -16.58
CA ALA A 86 12.51 13.45 -15.56
C ALA A 86 12.24 14.80 -14.89
N ARG A 87 13.29 15.58 -14.54
CA ARG A 87 13.15 16.97 -14.05
C ARG A 87 12.44 17.87 -15.07
N GLN A 88 12.76 17.73 -16.35
CA GLN A 88 12.07 18.46 -17.43
C GLN A 88 10.61 18.02 -17.61
N ALA A 89 10.32 16.71 -17.50
CA ALA A 89 8.96 16.19 -17.50
C ALA A 89 8.13 16.73 -16.32
N MET A 90 8.71 16.78 -15.11
CA MET A 90 8.13 17.42 -13.91
C MET A 90 7.81 18.89 -14.15
N ALA A 91 8.75 19.66 -14.70
CA ALA A 91 8.52 21.07 -15.04
C ALA A 91 7.39 21.27 -16.07
N SER A 92 7.17 20.30 -16.96
CA SER A 92 6.03 20.28 -17.89
C SER A 92 4.74 19.66 -17.31
N ARG A 93 4.78 19.15 -16.08
CA ARG A 93 3.71 18.39 -15.40
C ARG A 93 3.25 17.11 -16.12
N ASP A 94 4.14 16.51 -16.91
CA ASP A 94 3.91 15.20 -17.55
C ASP A 94 4.26 14.07 -16.58
N PHE A 95 3.49 13.95 -15.49
CA PHE A 95 3.79 13.05 -14.37
C PHE A 95 3.90 11.57 -14.79
N ASN A 96 3.09 11.13 -15.75
CA ASN A 96 3.18 9.77 -16.32
C ASN A 96 4.56 9.50 -16.93
N ARG A 97 5.12 10.49 -17.64
CA ARG A 97 6.47 10.43 -18.21
C ARG A 97 7.56 10.51 -17.15
N VAL A 98 7.35 11.26 -16.07
CA VAL A 98 8.27 11.26 -14.92
C VAL A 98 8.37 9.85 -14.34
N ILE A 99 7.22 9.24 -14.00
CA ILE A 99 7.12 7.90 -13.41
C ILE A 99 7.72 6.84 -14.33
N HIS A 100 7.55 6.94 -15.65
CA HIS A 100 8.22 6.05 -16.62
C HIS A 100 9.74 6.20 -16.56
N ILE A 101 10.26 7.42 -16.65
CA ILE A 101 11.71 7.66 -16.71
C ILE A 101 12.39 7.32 -15.37
N THR A 102 11.76 7.63 -14.23
CA THR A 102 12.30 7.23 -12.92
C THR A 102 12.17 5.74 -12.68
N GLY A 103 11.12 5.08 -13.16
CA GLY A 103 11.02 3.62 -13.20
C GLY A 103 12.15 2.98 -14.03
N GLU A 104 12.47 3.52 -15.21
CA GLU A 104 13.62 3.07 -16.01
C GLU A 104 14.95 3.27 -15.28
N ILE A 105 15.15 4.40 -14.59
CA ILE A 105 16.36 4.61 -13.78
C ILE A 105 16.44 3.60 -12.64
N LEU A 106 15.39 3.47 -11.84
CA LEU A 106 15.34 2.59 -10.67
C LEU A 106 15.41 1.10 -11.02
N THR A 107 15.06 0.72 -12.26
CA THR A 107 15.26 -0.63 -12.79
C THR A 107 16.75 -0.95 -13.04
N ASN A 108 17.57 0.07 -13.33
CA ASN A 108 19.00 -0.07 -13.60
C ASN A 108 19.89 0.33 -12.40
N ASP A 109 19.36 1.15 -11.49
CA ASP A 109 20.01 1.66 -10.27
C ASP A 109 18.95 1.85 -9.17
N LEU A 110 18.66 0.79 -8.41
CA LEU A 110 17.67 0.81 -7.31
C LEU A 110 18.06 1.77 -6.16
N MET A 111 19.32 2.21 -6.10
CA MET A 111 19.83 3.11 -5.05
C MET A 111 19.79 4.59 -5.47
N ASN A 112 19.18 4.90 -6.62
CA ASN A 112 19.04 6.26 -7.12
C ASN A 112 17.98 7.06 -6.33
N GLU A 113 18.36 7.60 -5.17
CA GLU A 113 17.44 8.34 -4.29
C GLU A 113 16.71 9.49 -4.99
N GLU A 114 17.39 10.22 -5.88
CA GLU A 114 16.75 11.34 -6.60
C GLU A 114 15.68 10.84 -7.60
N ALA A 115 15.91 9.71 -8.29
CA ALA A 115 14.87 9.11 -9.13
C ALA A 115 13.66 8.61 -8.31
N ARG A 116 13.90 8.08 -7.10
CA ARG A 116 12.81 7.76 -6.16
C ARG A 116 12.01 9.00 -5.78
N LEU A 117 12.68 10.04 -5.29
CA LEU A 117 12.04 11.30 -4.89
C LEU A 117 11.23 11.94 -6.03
N LEU A 118 11.77 12.02 -7.25
CA LEU A 118 11.02 12.52 -8.41
C LEU A 118 9.84 11.61 -8.80
N GLY A 119 9.98 10.29 -8.69
CA GLY A 119 8.92 9.33 -9.01
C GLY A 119 7.76 9.41 -8.02
N ASP A 120 8.06 9.52 -6.73
CA ASP A 120 7.08 9.56 -5.65
C ASP A 120 6.37 10.93 -5.61
N GLU A 121 7.09 12.05 -5.79
CA GLU A 121 6.48 13.39 -5.95
C GLU A 121 5.55 13.47 -7.19
N ALA A 122 5.88 12.75 -8.26
CA ALA A 122 5.04 12.67 -9.46
C ALA A 122 3.77 11.82 -9.24
N ARG A 123 3.84 10.74 -8.44
CA ARG A 123 2.67 9.95 -8.02
C ARG A 123 1.74 10.78 -7.13
N GLU A 124 2.27 11.40 -6.08
CA GLU A 124 1.51 12.24 -5.15
C GLU A 124 0.72 13.33 -5.91
N LYS A 125 1.35 14.02 -6.87
CA LYS A 125 0.70 15.06 -7.68
C LYS A 125 -0.33 14.54 -8.68
N LEU A 126 -0.22 13.28 -9.10
CA LEU A 126 -1.19 12.61 -9.97
C LEU A 126 -2.41 12.17 -9.15
N GLU A 127 -2.20 11.59 -7.97
CA GLU A 127 -3.25 11.17 -7.03
C GLU A 127 -3.99 12.35 -6.39
N ALA A 128 -3.29 13.46 -6.12
CA ALA A 128 -3.88 14.69 -5.59
C ALA A 128 -4.80 15.42 -6.59
N ALA A 129 -4.58 15.26 -7.90
CA ALA A 129 -5.29 15.99 -8.96
C ALA A 129 -6.84 15.95 -8.84
N PRO A 130 -7.53 14.79 -8.71
CA PRO A 130 -8.99 14.76 -8.55
C PRO A 130 -9.49 15.50 -7.30
N PHE A 131 -8.73 15.48 -6.20
CA PHE A 131 -9.06 16.22 -4.97
C PHE A 131 -8.89 17.73 -5.18
N VAL A 132 -7.80 18.15 -5.83
CA VAL A 132 -7.58 19.56 -6.21
C VAL A 132 -8.69 20.08 -7.12
N GLU A 133 -9.13 19.30 -8.11
CA GLU A 133 -10.31 19.65 -8.92
C GLU A 133 -11.62 19.69 -8.10
N GLN A 134 -11.77 18.84 -7.08
CA GLN A 134 -12.95 18.84 -6.22
C GLN A 134 -13.00 20.14 -5.39
N PHE A 135 -11.87 20.55 -4.81
CA PHE A 135 -11.76 21.82 -4.08
C PHE A 135 -11.91 23.04 -5.01
N ALA A 136 -11.36 23.00 -6.23
CA ALA A 136 -11.58 24.04 -7.24
C ALA A 136 -13.08 24.19 -7.59
N ARG A 137 -13.80 23.07 -7.80
CA ARG A 137 -15.25 23.06 -8.05
C ARG A 137 -16.06 23.61 -6.86
N LYS A 138 -15.72 23.23 -5.63
CA LYS A 138 -16.31 23.81 -4.40
C LYS A 138 -16.04 25.31 -4.31
N CYS A 139 -14.85 25.76 -4.69
CA CYS A 139 -14.50 27.18 -4.70
C CYS A 139 -15.30 27.99 -5.73
N ASP A 140 -15.49 27.46 -6.95
CA ASP A 140 -16.38 28.09 -7.95
C ASP A 140 -17.84 28.15 -7.46
N GLN A 141 -18.32 27.14 -6.72
CA GLN A 141 -19.65 27.16 -6.09
C GLN A 141 -19.77 28.23 -5.00
N GLN A 142 -18.78 28.35 -4.10
CA GLN A 142 -18.74 29.41 -3.09
C GLN A 142 -18.66 30.80 -3.73
N LEU A 143 -17.90 30.95 -4.83
CA LEU A 143 -17.91 32.16 -5.65
C LEU A 143 -19.28 32.41 -6.28
N ALA A 144 -19.97 31.41 -6.84
CA ALA A 144 -21.31 31.57 -7.39
C ALA A 144 -22.30 32.08 -6.32
N ALA A 145 -22.22 31.54 -5.10
CA ALA A 145 -22.98 31.99 -3.93
C ALA A 145 -22.55 33.36 -3.35
N GLY A 146 -21.46 33.96 -3.85
CA GLY A 146 -20.92 35.23 -3.37
C GLY A 146 -20.05 35.12 -2.10
N ASN A 147 -19.85 33.93 -1.56
CA ASN A 147 -19.05 33.67 -0.36
C ASN A 147 -17.54 33.66 -0.66
N VAL A 148 -16.95 34.85 -0.79
CA VAL A 148 -15.51 35.03 -1.06
C VAL A 148 -14.64 34.48 0.09
N ALA A 149 -15.14 34.42 1.32
CA ALA A 149 -14.41 33.86 2.46
C ALA A 149 -14.32 32.32 2.37
N GLY A 150 -15.46 31.64 2.18
CA GLY A 150 -15.50 30.19 1.95
C GLY A 150 -14.72 29.77 0.70
N ALA A 151 -14.78 30.58 -0.37
CA ALA A 151 -13.96 30.37 -1.56
C ALA A 151 -12.44 30.36 -1.23
N ARG A 152 -11.95 31.30 -0.41
CA ARG A 152 -10.53 31.29 0.01
C ARG A 152 -10.16 30.03 0.78
N MET A 153 -11.00 29.60 1.72
CA MET A 153 -10.76 28.37 2.50
C MET A 153 -10.65 27.12 1.62
N GLU A 154 -11.49 26.96 0.59
CA GLU A 154 -11.40 25.84 -0.34
C GLU A 154 -10.20 25.97 -1.30
N LEU A 155 -9.81 27.20 -1.69
CA LEU A 155 -8.60 27.43 -2.47
C LEU A 155 -7.32 27.10 -1.67
N ASP A 156 -7.28 27.42 -0.39
CA ASP A 156 -6.11 27.16 0.45
C ASP A 156 -5.94 25.66 0.76
N LYS A 157 -7.05 24.90 0.85
CA LYS A 157 -7.01 23.41 0.81
C LYS A 157 -6.46 22.88 -0.51
N ALA A 158 -6.92 23.43 -1.64
CA ALA A 158 -6.42 23.02 -2.96
C ALA A 158 -4.92 23.33 -3.15
N ARG A 159 -4.42 24.43 -2.55
CA ARG A 159 -3.00 24.80 -2.52
C ARG A 159 -2.14 23.90 -1.64
N ALA A 160 -2.67 23.41 -0.53
CA ALA A 160 -1.98 22.48 0.35
C ALA A 160 -1.67 21.14 -0.32
N LEU A 161 -2.47 20.77 -1.33
CA LEU A 161 -2.24 19.59 -2.18
C LEU A 161 -1.35 19.91 -3.39
N ASP A 162 -1.70 20.94 -4.19
CA ASP A 162 -0.84 21.40 -5.29
C ASP A 162 -1.08 22.88 -5.63
N ALA A 163 -0.28 23.74 -5.00
CA ALA A 163 -0.27 25.18 -5.25
C ALA A 163 0.03 25.58 -6.72
N THR A 164 0.60 24.67 -7.53
CA THR A 164 0.95 24.91 -8.94
C THR A 164 -0.07 24.36 -9.93
N HIS A 165 -1.13 23.70 -9.46
CA HIS A 165 -2.15 23.10 -10.34
C HIS A 165 -2.87 24.17 -11.20
N PRO A 166 -3.15 23.93 -12.50
CA PRO A 166 -3.81 24.90 -13.37
C PRO A 166 -5.11 25.47 -12.80
N GLU A 167 -5.93 24.61 -12.17
CA GLU A 167 -7.19 25.02 -11.55
C GLU A 167 -7.00 25.89 -10.29
N VAL A 168 -5.95 25.65 -9.50
CA VAL A 168 -5.61 26.50 -8.35
C VAL A 168 -5.20 27.90 -8.82
N VAL A 169 -4.45 27.98 -9.92
CA VAL A 169 -4.08 29.25 -10.55
C VAL A 169 -5.31 29.94 -11.19
N ARG A 170 -6.22 29.20 -11.83
CA ARG A 170 -7.49 29.72 -12.37
C ARG A 170 -8.37 30.32 -11.29
N VAL A 171 -8.66 29.54 -10.25
CA VAL A 171 -9.53 29.92 -9.13
C VAL A 171 -8.91 31.05 -8.33
N GLY A 172 -7.60 31.03 -8.06
CA GLY A 172 -6.89 32.13 -7.40
C GLY A 172 -7.03 33.46 -8.15
N LYS A 173 -6.95 33.44 -9.48
CA LYS A 173 -7.22 34.63 -10.32
C LYS A 173 -8.69 35.06 -10.26
N ALA A 174 -9.64 34.13 -10.21
CA ALA A 174 -11.07 34.44 -10.09
C ALA A 174 -11.42 35.10 -8.73
N ILE A 175 -10.85 34.61 -7.61
CA ILE A 175 -10.99 35.27 -6.30
C ILE A 175 -10.37 36.67 -6.34
N ALA A 176 -9.16 36.83 -6.88
CA ALA A 176 -8.45 38.12 -6.92
C ALA A 176 -9.20 39.15 -7.78
N ALA A 177 -9.69 38.76 -8.96
CA ALA A 177 -10.48 39.62 -9.84
C ALA A 177 -11.78 40.11 -9.17
N ARG A 178 -12.42 39.24 -8.37
CA ARG A 178 -13.67 39.57 -7.67
C ARG A 178 -13.47 40.35 -6.38
N ALA A 179 -12.32 40.21 -5.72
CA ALA A 179 -11.91 41.07 -4.60
C ALA A 179 -11.59 42.51 -5.06
N ASN A 180 -11.17 42.68 -6.33
CA ASN A 180 -10.87 43.97 -6.95
C ASN A 180 -12.04 44.54 -7.77
N ALA A 181 -13.23 43.93 -7.73
CA ALA A 181 -14.40 44.43 -8.44
C ALA A 181 -15.02 45.63 -7.70
N PRO A 182 -15.32 46.76 -8.38
CA PRO A 182 -15.98 47.89 -7.75
C PRO A 182 -17.40 47.49 -7.28
N ALA A 183 -17.79 47.96 -6.09
CA ALA A 183 -19.08 47.62 -5.51
C ALA A 183 -20.25 48.10 -6.39
N PRO A 184 -21.31 47.28 -6.57
CA PRO A 184 -22.51 47.72 -7.28
C PRO A 184 -23.19 48.88 -6.51
N PRO A 185 -23.82 49.83 -7.22
CA PRO A 185 -24.53 50.93 -6.56
C PRO A 185 -25.69 50.39 -5.71
N PRO A 186 -25.95 50.96 -4.52
CA PRO A 186 -27.02 50.50 -3.66
C PRO A 186 -28.39 50.72 -4.32
N PRO A 187 -29.37 49.81 -4.14
CA PRO A 187 -30.72 50.01 -4.63
C PRO A 187 -31.39 51.20 -3.90
N PRO A 188 -32.31 51.93 -4.57
CA PRO A 188 -32.97 53.07 -3.96
C PRO A 188 -33.87 52.63 -2.80
N SER A 189 -33.52 53.04 -1.58
CA SER A 189 -34.30 52.75 -0.38
C SER A 189 -35.58 53.60 -0.33
N SER A 190 -36.73 52.96 -0.60
CA SER A 190 -38.04 53.56 -0.40
C SER A 190 -38.29 53.80 1.09
N SER A 191 -38.44 55.06 1.48
CA SER A 191 -38.70 55.45 2.87
C SER A 191 -40.08 54.98 3.35
N PHE A 192 -40.11 54.13 4.38
CA PHE A 192 -41.28 53.95 5.23
C PHE A 192 -40.98 54.58 6.60
N VAL A 193 -41.86 55.46 7.07
CA VAL A 193 -41.69 56.24 8.29
C VAL A 193 -42.80 55.89 9.27
N VAL A 194 -42.43 55.52 10.49
CA VAL A 194 -43.27 55.54 11.68
C VAL A 194 -42.44 56.16 12.81
N ASP A 195 -43.02 57.11 13.53
CA ASP A 195 -42.38 57.81 14.65
C ASP A 195 -41.89 56.87 15.76
N ASP A 196 -40.79 57.26 16.40
CA ASP A 196 -40.53 56.95 17.81
C ASP A 196 -40.35 58.26 18.59
N ARG A 197 -40.82 58.30 19.84
CA ARG A 197 -40.97 59.53 20.62
C ARG A 197 -39.98 59.62 21.78
N THR A 198 -38.93 60.42 21.57
CA THR A 198 -38.27 61.29 22.58
C THR A 198 -37.65 60.58 23.82
N GLN A 199 -36.44 60.86 24.28
CA GLN A 199 -35.74 62.14 24.47
C GLN A 199 -34.20 61.88 24.34
N GLN A 200 -33.43 62.73 23.66
CA GLN A 200 -32.54 63.76 24.23
C GLN A 200 -31.61 63.30 25.39
N ALA A 201 -30.32 63.65 25.44
CA ALA A 201 -29.46 64.38 24.48
C ALA A 201 -27.96 64.28 24.82
N THR A 202 -27.10 64.54 23.81
CA THR A 202 -25.68 65.02 23.88
C THR A 202 -24.63 64.26 24.72
N GLY A 203 -23.40 64.00 24.25
CA GLY A 203 -22.83 64.20 22.91
C GLY A 203 -21.30 64.39 22.89
N ARG A 204 -20.72 64.33 21.68
CA ARG A 204 -19.29 64.54 21.32
C ARG A 204 -18.34 63.37 21.63
N ALA A 205 -17.25 63.28 20.85
CA ALA A 205 -16.37 62.11 20.77
C ALA A 205 -14.88 62.47 20.79
N SER A 206 -14.05 61.53 21.21
CA SER A 206 -12.58 61.49 21.03
C SER A 206 -12.07 60.04 21.09
N THR A 207 -10.94 59.76 20.43
CA THR A 207 -10.33 58.42 20.33
C THR A 207 -9.73 57.90 21.66
N PRO A 208 -9.57 56.57 21.81
CA PRO A 208 -9.13 55.96 23.06
C PRO A 208 -7.60 55.94 23.23
N ALA A 209 -7.13 56.19 24.46
CA ALA A 209 -5.80 55.85 24.96
C ALA A 209 -5.79 55.92 26.50
N ALA A 210 -4.97 55.06 27.14
CA ALA A 210 -4.67 55.06 28.58
C ALA A 210 -5.86 54.81 29.55
N ASP A 211 -5.69 54.42 30.82
CA ASP A 211 -4.67 53.65 31.59
C ASP A 211 -5.27 53.50 33.03
N PHE A 212 -4.48 53.13 34.04
CA PHE A 212 -4.82 52.94 35.47
C PHE A 212 -5.63 51.65 35.76
N GLY A 213 -5.09 50.63 36.42
CA GLY A 213 -3.72 50.44 36.91
C GLY A 213 -3.47 50.91 38.35
N PHE A 214 -3.20 49.94 39.23
CA PHE A 214 -2.54 50.00 40.55
C PHE A 214 -1.99 48.57 40.78
N THR A 215 -0.69 48.24 40.57
CA THR A 215 0.50 48.47 41.44
C THR A 215 0.35 47.79 42.81
N PHE A 216 1.31 47.04 43.34
CA PHE A 216 2.75 47.34 43.54
C PHE A 216 3.58 46.02 43.36
N GLU A 217 4.65 45.98 42.53
CA GLU A 217 6.09 45.99 42.92
C GLU A 217 6.63 44.64 43.48
N GLU A 218 7.91 44.25 43.37
CA GLU A 218 9.15 44.98 43.00
C GLU A 218 10.18 44.06 42.28
N ASP A 219 11.22 44.68 41.69
CA ASP A 219 12.37 44.18 40.87
C ASP A 219 13.03 42.80 41.22
N ALA A 220 13.79 42.11 40.33
CA ALA A 220 14.79 42.62 39.37
C ALA A 220 15.19 41.68 38.18
N LYS A 221 16.05 42.20 37.29
CA LYS A 221 16.71 41.59 36.08
C LYS A 221 18.03 40.84 36.40
N PRO A 222 18.81 40.24 35.43
CA PRO A 222 18.67 40.12 33.95
C PRO A 222 18.98 38.71 33.32
N ALA A 223 18.86 38.64 31.97
CA ALA A 223 19.64 37.79 31.02
C ALA A 223 19.40 36.25 30.98
N ALA A 224 19.79 35.49 29.93
CA ALA A 224 19.88 35.74 28.46
C ALA A 224 20.12 34.41 27.69
N ASP A 225 19.69 34.36 26.43
CA ASP A 225 20.08 33.47 25.30
C ASP A 225 20.26 31.93 25.44
N ALA A 226 19.53 31.22 24.54
CA ALA A 226 19.94 30.00 23.83
C ALA A 226 20.00 28.65 24.61
N PRO A 227 20.33 27.50 23.96
CA PRO A 227 19.51 26.86 22.91
C PRO A 227 19.31 25.34 23.12
N SER A 228 18.76 24.65 22.11
CA SER A 228 18.68 23.18 21.98
C SER A 228 20.01 22.49 21.69
N PHE A 229 20.26 21.27 22.20
CA PHE A 229 20.55 20.04 21.41
C PHE A 229 20.99 18.82 22.26
N ALA A 230 20.75 17.62 21.68
CA ALA A 230 21.57 16.38 21.74
C ALA A 230 21.66 15.47 22.99
N ASN A 231 21.71 14.17 22.65
CA ASN A 231 22.36 12.99 23.24
C ASN A 231 22.83 12.99 24.72
N PHE A 232 22.49 11.89 25.41
CA PHE A 232 23.43 11.22 26.31
C PHE A 232 23.46 9.70 26.07
N SER A 233 24.64 9.20 25.70
CA SER A 233 25.05 7.83 26.00
C SER A 233 25.80 7.83 27.33
N PHE A 234 25.83 6.72 28.05
CA PHE A 234 26.92 6.43 28.97
C PHE A 234 27.37 4.97 28.84
N ASP A 235 28.63 4.73 29.19
CA ASP A 235 29.39 3.51 28.95
C ASP A 235 29.48 2.65 30.23
N SER A 236 30.04 1.46 30.07
CA SER A 236 30.33 0.43 31.05
C SER A 236 31.12 0.86 32.30
N GLY A 237 30.91 0.12 33.39
CA GLY A 237 31.69 0.20 34.64
C GLY A 237 31.29 -0.95 35.57
N ALA A 238 32.24 -1.81 35.95
CA ALA A 238 31.93 -3.15 36.46
C ALA A 238 32.32 -3.40 37.94
N ALA A 239 31.47 -4.18 38.62
CA ALA A 239 31.75 -4.99 39.83
C ALA A 239 32.16 -4.21 41.11
N THR A 240 32.21 -4.76 42.34
CA THR A 240 32.23 -6.16 42.83
C THR A 240 31.24 -6.34 44.03
N PRO A 241 31.36 -7.25 45.05
CA PRO A 241 30.17 -7.99 45.53
C PRO A 241 29.82 -7.83 47.02
N VAL A 242 28.69 -8.43 47.43
CA VAL A 242 28.45 -8.92 48.80
C VAL A 242 27.63 -10.21 48.73
N ASP A 243 27.84 -11.10 49.71
CA ASP A 243 27.33 -12.47 49.73
C ASP A 243 26.56 -12.74 51.05
N ASP A 244 25.91 -13.89 51.07
CA ASP A 244 25.54 -14.73 52.21
C ASP A 244 24.29 -14.41 53.07
N SER A 245 23.30 -15.30 52.85
CA SER A 245 22.34 -15.92 53.77
C SER A 245 21.95 -15.25 55.12
N ASN A 246 20.64 -14.95 55.24
CA ASN A 246 19.72 -15.79 56.04
C ASN A 246 18.26 -15.29 55.98
N PHE A 247 17.30 -16.16 55.67
CA PHE A 247 16.06 -16.35 56.44
C PHE A 247 15.20 -17.51 55.88
N SER A 248 15.70 -18.74 56.00
CA SER A 248 14.87 -19.94 55.83
C SER A 248 14.03 -20.16 57.09
N ASN A 249 12.70 -20.22 56.95
CA ASN A 249 11.83 -21.30 57.48
C ASN A 249 10.36 -20.82 57.62
N PHE A 250 9.45 -21.44 56.88
CA PHE A 250 8.23 -22.08 57.43
C PHE A 250 7.56 -22.91 56.33
N SER A 251 7.12 -24.12 56.66
CA SER A 251 6.47 -25.05 55.72
C SER A 251 5.42 -25.91 56.44
N PHE A 252 4.28 -26.14 55.80
CA PHE A 252 3.27 -27.13 56.17
C PHE A 252 2.47 -27.45 54.89
N ASP A 253 2.77 -28.53 54.17
CA ASP A 253 2.45 -29.95 54.43
C ASP A 253 1.03 -30.34 53.93
N ALA A 254 0.93 -31.51 53.29
CA ALA A 254 -0.20 -31.88 52.43
C ALA A 254 -0.37 -33.41 52.26
N PRO A 255 -1.62 -33.92 52.27
CA PRO A 255 -1.97 -35.25 51.79
C PRO A 255 -3.11 -35.24 50.74
N ALA A 256 -3.31 -36.24 49.87
CA ALA A 256 -2.47 -37.38 49.47
C ALA A 256 -3.05 -38.04 48.18
N THR A 257 -2.24 -38.83 47.46
CA THR A 257 -2.66 -39.70 46.35
C THR A 257 -3.10 -41.09 46.84
N PRO A 258 -3.80 -41.87 46.00
CA PRO A 258 -3.25 -43.19 45.64
C PRO A 258 -3.23 -43.45 44.12
N ALA A 259 -2.61 -44.57 43.70
CA ALA A 259 -2.28 -44.91 42.32
C ALA A 259 -2.86 -46.28 41.87
N SER A 260 -2.22 -46.93 40.88
CA SER A 260 -2.61 -48.17 40.15
C SER A 260 -3.68 -47.95 39.06
N ASP A 261 -3.68 -48.68 37.92
CA ASP A 261 -2.84 -49.84 37.54
C ASP A 261 -2.61 -49.93 36.01
N SER A 262 -1.75 -50.84 35.53
CA SER A 262 -1.59 -51.13 34.09
C SER A 262 -0.97 -52.51 33.78
N PRO A 263 -1.64 -53.35 32.98
CA PRO A 263 -1.01 -54.46 32.27
C PRO A 263 -1.25 -54.45 30.74
N PHE A 264 -0.30 -55.04 30.00
CA PHE A 264 -0.30 -55.20 28.55
C PHE A 264 -1.38 -56.18 28.02
N SER A 265 -1.84 -56.00 26.78
CA SER A 265 -1.55 -56.93 25.65
C SER A 265 -2.39 -56.62 24.39
N GLY A 266 -1.74 -56.62 23.22
CA GLY A 266 -2.24 -55.98 21.99
C GLY A 266 -3.34 -56.67 21.18
N PHE A 267 -3.70 -56.00 20.08
CA PHE A 267 -4.26 -56.56 18.84
C PHE A 267 -3.83 -55.69 17.65
N SER A 268 -3.90 -56.21 16.43
CA SER A 268 -3.34 -55.55 15.24
C SER A 268 -4.38 -55.16 14.19
N PHE A 269 -4.20 -53.98 13.61
CA PHE A 269 -4.54 -53.56 12.24
C PHE A 269 -5.94 -53.88 11.69
N ASP A 270 -6.81 -52.87 11.64
CA ASP A 270 -7.59 -52.54 10.44
C ASP A 270 -7.73 -51.00 10.33
N GLY A 271 -8.09 -50.49 9.14
CA GLY A 271 -7.90 -49.08 8.76
C GLY A 271 -9.02 -48.11 9.13
N GLY A 272 -8.64 -46.88 9.49
CA GLY A 272 -9.49 -45.70 9.67
C GLY A 272 -8.61 -44.45 9.83
N ALA A 273 -9.01 -43.31 9.26
CA ALA A 273 -8.11 -42.16 9.12
C ALA A 273 -8.35 -41.02 10.13
N ALA A 274 -7.24 -40.43 10.58
CA ALA A 274 -7.10 -39.16 11.31
C ALA A 274 -7.67 -39.06 12.75
N PRO A 275 -7.20 -38.09 13.57
CA PRO A 275 -5.99 -37.26 13.45
C PRO A 275 -4.92 -37.64 14.49
N VAL A 276 -3.77 -36.96 14.48
CA VAL A 276 -2.71 -37.06 15.51
C VAL A 276 -2.37 -35.67 16.02
N GLU A 277 -2.45 -35.46 17.33
CA GLU A 277 -1.83 -34.33 18.03
C GLU A 277 -0.44 -34.75 18.54
N GLY A 278 0.56 -33.86 18.53
CA GLY A 278 1.85 -34.14 19.18
C GLY A 278 3.12 -33.71 18.44
N THR A 279 3.14 -32.52 17.84
CA THR A 279 4.37 -31.83 17.39
C THR A 279 4.47 -30.44 18.03
N PRO A 280 5.66 -29.81 18.08
CA PRO A 280 5.76 -28.38 18.38
C PRO A 280 4.87 -27.59 17.41
N HIS A 281 4.26 -26.50 17.88
CA HIS A 281 3.29 -25.73 17.11
C HIS A 281 3.95 -25.00 15.93
N GLU A 282 3.95 -25.67 14.78
CA GLU A 282 4.28 -25.11 13.47
C GLU A 282 3.20 -24.07 13.08
N PHE A 283 3.63 -22.89 12.67
CA PHE A 283 2.76 -21.71 12.54
C PHE A 283 2.18 -21.64 11.11
N ASP A 284 0.97 -22.16 10.95
CA ASP A 284 0.19 -22.06 9.69
C ASP A 284 -0.19 -20.60 9.39
N PHE A 285 0.29 -20.08 8.26
CA PHE A 285 -0.05 -18.74 7.75
C PHE A 285 -1.03 -18.72 6.55
N THR A 286 -1.50 -19.87 6.08
CA THR A 286 -1.98 -20.15 4.70
C THR A 286 -3.17 -19.36 4.09
N THR A 287 -3.89 -18.49 4.81
CA THR A 287 -5.24 -18.05 4.35
C THR A 287 -5.49 -16.54 4.20
N ALA A 288 -4.65 -15.65 4.73
CA ALA A 288 -4.86 -14.21 4.59
C ALA A 288 -4.35 -13.68 3.24
N SER A 289 -4.95 -14.17 2.15
CA SER A 289 -4.60 -13.83 0.76
C SER A 289 -4.92 -12.37 0.40
N ILE A 290 -4.10 -11.46 0.91
CA ILE A 290 -3.81 -10.18 0.24
C ILE A 290 -3.41 -10.55 -1.19
N ALA A 291 -4.07 -9.94 -2.18
CA ALA A 291 -3.78 -10.21 -3.58
C ALA A 291 -2.43 -9.60 -3.97
N THR A 292 -1.34 -10.33 -3.68
CA THR A 292 0.02 -10.01 -4.09
C THR A 292 0.08 -9.91 -5.61
N SER A 293 0.64 -8.82 -6.13
CA SER A 293 0.79 -8.65 -7.58
C SER A 293 1.77 -9.66 -8.15
N ASP A 294 1.73 -9.90 -9.47
CA ASP A 294 2.66 -10.80 -10.15
C ASP A 294 4.14 -10.37 -9.92
N ASP A 295 4.39 -9.07 -9.77
CA ASP A 295 5.70 -8.49 -9.43
C ASP A 295 6.10 -8.79 -7.97
N ASP A 296 5.12 -8.81 -7.05
CA ASP A 296 5.34 -9.13 -5.64
C ASP A 296 5.62 -10.62 -5.43
N GLN A 297 4.90 -11.49 -6.14
CA GLN A 297 5.16 -12.93 -6.14
C GLN A 297 6.56 -13.26 -6.69
N GLN A 298 7.04 -12.51 -7.69
CA GLN A 298 8.42 -12.61 -8.17
C GLN A 298 9.45 -12.19 -7.10
N LYS A 299 9.21 -11.10 -6.35
CA LYS A 299 10.10 -10.67 -5.25
C LYS A 299 10.13 -11.72 -4.11
N ILE A 300 8.98 -12.29 -3.76
CA ILE A 300 8.88 -13.36 -2.76
C ILE A 300 9.69 -14.58 -3.21
N ALA A 301 9.50 -15.05 -4.44
CA ALA A 301 10.27 -16.15 -5.01
C ALA A 301 11.78 -15.85 -5.07
N GLN A 302 12.18 -14.60 -5.34
CA GLN A 302 13.57 -14.19 -5.30
C GLN A 302 14.14 -14.24 -3.87
N PHE A 303 13.47 -13.66 -2.87
CA PHE A 303 13.93 -13.69 -1.48
C PHE A 303 14.01 -15.12 -0.92
N LEU A 304 13.06 -16.00 -1.28
CA LEU A 304 13.16 -17.43 -0.99
C LEU A 304 14.42 -18.04 -1.60
N THR A 305 14.67 -17.81 -2.89
CA THR A 305 15.82 -18.37 -3.64
C THR A 305 17.18 -17.85 -3.16
N ASP A 306 17.27 -16.55 -2.88
CA ASP A 306 18.52 -15.92 -2.41
C ASP A 306 18.80 -16.28 -0.94
N GLY A 307 17.77 -16.39 -0.09
CA GLY A 307 17.90 -16.90 1.28
C GLY A 307 18.23 -18.40 1.32
N ASP A 308 17.62 -19.22 0.46
CA ASP A 308 17.99 -20.63 0.27
C ASP A 308 19.47 -20.74 -0.15
N ARG A 309 20.00 -19.81 -0.95
CA ARG A 309 21.43 -19.76 -1.29
C ARG A 309 22.31 -19.40 -0.10
N ALA A 310 21.93 -18.41 0.71
CA ALA A 310 22.67 -18.00 1.91
C ALA A 310 22.72 -19.14 2.96
N TYR A 311 21.59 -19.81 3.19
CA TYR A 311 21.48 -20.98 4.08
C TYR A 311 22.41 -22.12 3.65
N ASN A 312 22.41 -22.46 2.36
CA ASN A 312 23.29 -23.50 1.80
C ASN A 312 24.78 -23.07 1.75
N ALA A 313 25.09 -21.78 1.94
CA ALA A 313 26.45 -21.28 2.11
C ALA A 313 26.90 -21.23 3.59
N GLY A 314 26.01 -21.55 4.54
CA GLY A 314 26.27 -21.46 5.98
C GLY A 314 26.04 -20.08 6.60
N ASP A 315 25.62 -19.08 5.82
CA ASP A 315 25.28 -17.75 6.33
C ASP A 315 23.80 -17.73 6.78
N TYR A 316 23.55 -18.40 7.91
CA TYR A 316 22.23 -18.52 8.50
C TYR A 316 21.62 -17.17 8.88
N GLN A 317 22.43 -16.17 9.21
CA GLN A 317 21.94 -14.84 9.54
C GLN A 317 21.45 -14.10 8.29
N GLN A 318 22.24 -14.12 7.20
CA GLN A 318 21.79 -13.55 5.92
C GLN A 318 20.57 -14.28 5.37
N ALA A 319 20.46 -15.59 5.57
CA ALA A 319 19.26 -16.36 5.20
C ALA A 319 18.02 -15.86 5.94
N ILE A 320 18.10 -15.73 7.28
CA ILE A 320 17.04 -15.16 8.12
C ILE A 320 16.68 -13.75 7.67
N ASP A 321 17.66 -12.88 7.43
CA ASP A 321 17.44 -11.49 7.01
C ASP A 321 16.81 -11.37 5.61
N LEU A 322 17.10 -12.31 4.69
CA LEU A 322 16.53 -12.35 3.34
C LEU A 322 15.07 -12.84 3.37
N TRP A 323 14.79 -13.94 4.08
CA TRP A 323 13.43 -14.42 4.24
C TRP A 323 12.57 -13.47 5.09
N SER A 324 13.13 -12.76 6.07
CA SER A 324 12.41 -11.75 6.86
C SER A 324 11.87 -10.59 6.01
N ARG A 325 12.43 -10.34 4.83
CA ARG A 325 11.91 -9.32 3.88
C ARG A 325 10.64 -9.75 3.17
N ILE A 326 10.34 -11.05 3.12
CA ILE A 326 9.12 -11.57 2.51
C ILE A 326 7.89 -11.01 3.23
N PHE A 327 7.95 -10.88 4.57
CA PHE A 327 6.88 -10.32 5.40
C PHE A 327 6.61 -8.82 5.17
N LEU A 328 7.48 -8.10 4.45
CA LEU A 328 7.20 -6.74 3.97
C LEU A 328 6.22 -6.72 2.77
N ILE A 329 5.95 -7.88 2.17
CA ILE A 329 5.16 -8.08 0.96
C ILE A 329 3.97 -8.99 1.25
N ASP A 330 4.24 -10.13 1.89
CA ASP A 330 3.30 -11.13 2.35
C ASP A 330 3.60 -11.45 3.82
N VAL A 331 2.91 -10.75 4.72
CA VAL A 331 2.94 -10.95 6.19
C VAL A 331 2.54 -12.38 6.59
N THR A 332 2.01 -13.16 5.64
CA THR A 332 1.49 -14.52 5.81
C THR A 332 2.25 -15.59 5.01
N ASN A 333 3.54 -15.37 4.77
CA ASN A 333 4.35 -16.35 4.06
C ASN A 333 4.92 -17.45 4.96
N GLU A 334 4.13 -18.52 5.17
CA GLU A 334 4.52 -19.74 5.90
C GLU A 334 5.89 -20.29 5.46
N GLN A 335 6.14 -20.30 4.15
CA GLN A 335 7.40 -20.76 3.55
C GLN A 335 8.63 -19.94 3.96
N ALA A 336 8.46 -18.69 4.39
CA ALA A 336 9.52 -17.89 4.98
C ALA A 336 9.69 -18.19 6.47
N SER A 337 8.58 -18.38 7.21
CA SER A 337 8.59 -18.71 8.64
C SER A 337 9.31 -20.03 8.94
N GLU A 338 8.94 -21.10 8.23
CA GLU A 338 9.49 -22.44 8.39
C GLU A 338 11.00 -22.47 8.13
N ARG A 339 11.44 -21.74 7.11
CA ARG A 339 12.86 -21.57 6.75
C ARG A 339 13.64 -20.75 7.78
N ILE A 340 13.08 -19.64 8.27
CA ILE A 340 13.69 -18.81 9.33
C ILE A 340 13.92 -19.65 10.57
N GLU A 341 12.93 -20.42 11.02
CA GLU A 341 13.07 -21.22 12.24
C GLU A 341 14.08 -22.36 12.06
N ARG A 342 14.08 -23.02 10.89
CA ARG A 342 15.12 -24.00 10.52
C ARG A 342 16.54 -23.41 10.51
N ALA A 343 16.69 -22.11 10.23
CA ALA A 343 17.97 -21.39 10.32
C ALA A 343 18.30 -20.91 11.75
N LYS A 344 17.31 -20.45 12.53
CA LYS A 344 17.47 -20.14 13.96
C LYS A 344 17.97 -21.38 14.72
N SER A 345 17.34 -22.54 14.48
CA SER A 345 17.80 -23.85 14.99
C SER A 345 19.21 -24.18 14.52
N LYS A 346 19.52 -24.15 13.21
CA LYS A 346 20.86 -24.50 12.72
C LYS A 346 21.97 -23.59 13.23
N ARG A 347 21.71 -22.30 13.44
CA ARG A 347 22.66 -21.38 14.07
C ARG A 347 22.93 -21.79 15.53
N ARG A 348 21.87 -22.12 16.29
CA ARG A 348 21.99 -22.59 17.68
C ARG A 348 22.75 -23.92 17.78
N ASP A 349 22.45 -24.90 16.92
CA ASP A 349 23.16 -26.19 16.87
C ASP A 349 24.68 -26.02 16.69
N ILE A 350 25.08 -25.03 15.88
CA ILE A 350 26.50 -24.72 15.59
C ILE A 350 27.13 -23.94 16.75
N GLU A 351 26.39 -23.03 17.39
CA GLU A 351 26.80 -22.30 18.60
C GLU A 351 27.07 -23.28 19.76
N ASP A 352 26.18 -24.27 19.97
CA ASP A 352 26.34 -25.36 20.95
C ASP A 352 27.54 -26.27 20.63
N GLU A 353 27.81 -26.58 19.34
CA GLU A 353 29.03 -27.33 18.97
C GLU A 353 30.29 -26.48 19.17
N LEU A 354 30.29 -25.19 18.78
CA LEU A 354 31.42 -24.27 18.96
C LEU A 354 31.83 -24.18 20.44
N ASP A 355 30.88 -23.98 21.36
CA ASP A 355 31.15 -23.94 22.80
C ASP A 355 31.66 -25.29 23.33
N THR A 356 31.08 -26.40 22.88
CA THR A 356 31.54 -27.76 23.24
C THR A 356 32.98 -28.01 22.80
N ARG A 357 33.34 -27.56 21.58
CA ARG A 357 34.70 -27.67 21.02
C ARG A 357 35.69 -26.76 21.73
N LEU A 358 35.32 -25.51 22.04
CA LEU A 358 36.13 -24.56 22.81
C LEU A 358 36.39 -25.05 24.24
N ALA A 359 35.40 -25.69 24.88
CA ALA A 359 35.58 -26.34 26.18
C ALA A 359 36.56 -27.53 26.11
N SER A 360 36.45 -28.40 25.08
CA SER A 360 37.39 -29.50 24.82
C SER A 360 38.82 -28.98 24.60
N ALA A 361 38.97 -27.97 23.73
CA ALA A 361 40.23 -27.30 23.43
C ALA A 361 40.89 -26.69 24.67
N THR A 362 40.12 -25.96 25.49
CA THR A 362 40.60 -25.35 26.74
C THR A 362 41.07 -26.42 27.72
N ALA A 363 40.27 -27.48 27.93
CA ALA A 363 40.66 -28.59 28.79
C ALA A 363 41.91 -29.33 28.27
N ALA A 364 42.11 -29.44 26.95
CA ALA A 364 43.34 -29.98 26.36
C ALA A 364 44.55 -29.04 26.58
N PHE A 365 44.37 -27.73 26.40
CA PHE A 365 45.38 -26.71 26.66
C PHE A 365 45.89 -26.74 28.11
N ASP A 366 44.98 -26.80 29.09
CA ASP A 366 45.33 -26.84 30.51
C ASP A 366 46.08 -28.12 30.90
N ARG A 367 45.74 -29.26 30.26
CA ARG A 367 46.49 -30.52 30.35
C ARG A 367 47.83 -30.49 29.61
N ARG A 368 48.16 -29.38 28.93
CA ARG A 368 49.33 -29.18 28.04
C ARG A 368 49.39 -30.13 26.85
N ASP A 369 48.26 -30.70 26.44
CA ASP A 369 48.14 -31.41 25.17
C ASP A 369 47.86 -30.40 24.05
N PHE A 370 48.93 -29.73 23.64
CA PHE A 370 48.94 -28.75 22.56
C PHE A 370 48.61 -29.32 21.18
N ASN A 371 48.60 -30.65 21.03
CA ASN A 371 48.21 -31.29 19.77
C ASN A 371 46.69 -31.51 19.76
N ALA A 372 46.13 -32.08 20.83
CA ALA A 372 44.68 -32.22 20.96
C ALA A 372 43.97 -30.85 20.95
N ALA A 373 44.53 -29.85 21.65
CA ALA A 373 44.00 -28.49 21.64
C ALA A 373 43.99 -27.88 20.23
N ARG A 374 45.09 -28.00 19.46
CA ARG A 374 45.15 -27.50 18.07
C ARG A 374 44.13 -28.17 17.15
N ASN A 375 43.86 -29.47 17.34
CA ASN A 375 42.88 -30.18 16.52
C ASN A 375 41.46 -29.66 16.75
N GLU A 376 41.03 -29.53 18.01
CA GLU A 376 39.68 -29.02 18.35
C GLU A 376 39.53 -27.55 17.94
N LEU A 377 40.56 -26.71 18.15
CA LEU A 377 40.59 -25.31 17.68
C LEU A 377 40.52 -25.20 16.15
N GLY A 378 41.10 -26.17 15.43
CA GLY A 378 40.98 -26.26 13.98
C GLY A 378 39.54 -26.51 13.51
N GLU A 379 38.78 -27.34 14.23
CA GLU A 379 37.36 -27.55 13.96
C GLU A 379 36.50 -26.34 14.34
N VAL A 380 36.82 -25.64 15.45
CA VAL A 380 36.20 -24.34 15.78
C VAL A 380 36.38 -23.35 14.63
N LEU A 381 37.60 -23.19 14.11
CA LEU A 381 37.88 -22.31 12.97
C LEU A 381 37.35 -22.81 11.62
N ARG A 382 36.91 -24.07 11.53
CA ARG A 382 36.20 -24.60 10.35
C ARG A 382 34.69 -24.29 10.40
N LEU A 383 34.14 -24.07 11.59
CA LEU A 383 32.74 -23.67 11.81
C LEU A 383 32.59 -22.14 11.84
N ASP A 384 33.47 -21.44 12.56
CA ASP A 384 33.60 -19.97 12.58
C ASP A 384 35.07 -19.56 12.33
N PRO A 385 35.44 -19.21 11.09
CA PRO A 385 36.80 -18.75 10.75
C PRO A 385 37.24 -17.46 11.48
N HIS A 386 36.31 -16.69 12.03
CA HIS A 386 36.58 -15.42 12.70
C HIS A 386 36.58 -15.55 14.24
N ASN A 387 36.48 -16.76 14.78
CA ASN A 387 36.36 -16.99 16.22
C ASN A 387 37.57 -16.46 17.01
N ALA A 388 37.39 -15.32 17.68
CA ALA A 388 38.48 -14.61 18.34
C ALA A 388 39.14 -15.42 19.48
N GLN A 389 38.37 -16.26 20.18
CA GLN A 389 38.94 -17.12 21.23
C GLN A 389 39.79 -18.23 20.63
N ALA A 390 39.36 -18.85 19.52
CA ALA A 390 40.14 -19.90 18.89
C ALA A 390 41.53 -19.40 18.43
N HIS A 391 41.59 -18.18 17.87
CA HIS A 391 42.86 -17.54 17.50
C HIS A 391 43.75 -17.23 18.74
N ASP A 392 43.20 -16.66 19.83
CA ASP A 392 43.96 -16.42 21.08
C ASP A 392 44.56 -17.72 21.65
N TYR A 393 43.79 -18.81 21.70
CA TYR A 393 44.30 -20.09 22.15
C TYR A 393 45.39 -20.66 21.24
N LEU A 394 45.33 -20.46 19.92
CA LEU A 394 46.40 -20.87 19.00
C LEU A 394 47.71 -20.10 19.22
N ASP A 395 47.64 -18.76 19.38
CA ASP A 395 48.79 -17.91 19.70
C ASP A 395 49.41 -18.28 21.06
N ARG A 396 48.57 -18.59 22.06
CA ARG A 396 48.99 -19.09 23.37
C ARG A 396 49.65 -20.47 23.28
N ILE A 397 49.23 -21.33 22.37
CA ILE A 397 49.90 -22.62 22.10
C ILE A 397 51.25 -22.40 21.40
N GLU A 398 51.34 -21.49 20.42
CA GLU A 398 52.61 -21.19 19.75
C GLU A 398 53.63 -20.60 20.73
N THR A 399 53.26 -19.58 21.49
CA THR A 399 54.13 -19.00 22.52
C THR A 399 54.55 -20.02 23.60
N ALA A 400 53.64 -20.88 24.07
CA ALA A 400 53.96 -21.94 25.03
C ALA A 400 54.86 -23.04 24.45
N THR A 401 54.76 -23.34 23.15
CA THR A 401 55.63 -24.33 22.49
C THR A 401 57.00 -23.76 22.14
N LEU A 402 57.11 -22.47 21.80
CA LEU A 402 58.37 -21.75 21.59
C LEU A 402 59.18 -21.56 22.89
N GLN A 403 58.51 -21.39 24.04
CA GLN A 403 59.18 -21.26 25.34
C GLN A 403 59.73 -22.59 25.91
N ARG A 404 59.50 -23.73 25.24
CA ARG A 404 59.96 -25.05 25.70
C ARG A 404 61.47 -25.21 25.46
N PRO A 405 62.31 -25.36 26.51
CA PRO A 405 63.75 -25.56 26.32
C PRO A 405 64.05 -26.84 25.52
N ALA A 406 65.05 -26.78 24.64
CA ALA A 406 65.45 -27.88 23.75
C ALA A 406 66.21 -29.02 24.48
N ALA A 407 65.58 -29.61 25.50
CA ALA A 407 66.10 -30.73 26.27
C ALA A 407 65.82 -32.07 25.56
N GLY A 408 66.81 -32.60 24.83
CA GLY A 408 66.82 -34.01 24.41
C GLY A 408 66.89 -34.30 22.91
N ARG A 409 68.04 -33.99 22.28
CA ARG A 409 68.53 -34.74 21.10
C ARG A 409 70.02 -35.06 21.28
N PRO A 410 70.42 -36.32 21.49
CA PRO A 410 71.82 -36.71 21.42
C PRO A 410 72.28 -36.66 19.95
N ALA A 411 73.48 -36.15 19.70
CA ALA A 411 74.06 -36.08 18.36
C ALA A 411 75.00 -37.27 18.12
N THR A 412 74.82 -37.98 16.99
CA THR A 412 75.75 -39.01 16.53
C THR A 412 76.05 -38.87 15.04
N ALA A 413 77.33 -38.63 14.74
CA ALA A 413 78.07 -38.94 13.51
C ALA A 413 77.37 -38.77 12.13
N ALA A 414 77.88 -37.83 11.33
CA ALA A 414 77.80 -37.93 9.87
C ALA A 414 78.73 -39.05 9.37
N GLY A 415 78.27 -39.91 8.46
CA GLY A 415 79.03 -41.08 8.04
C GLY A 415 78.50 -41.83 6.81
N ASN A 416 78.71 -41.23 5.62
CA ASN A 416 78.85 -41.87 4.30
C ASN A 416 77.82 -42.89 3.74
N LEU A 417 77.42 -42.60 2.49
CA LEU A 417 77.15 -43.51 1.36
C LEU A 417 75.82 -44.30 1.23
N ALA A 418 75.35 -44.26 -0.03
CA ALA A 418 74.59 -45.27 -0.79
C ALA A 418 73.13 -45.63 -0.41
N ILE A 419 72.21 -45.31 -1.33
CA ILE A 419 70.92 -45.99 -1.51
C ILE A 419 70.69 -46.27 -3.02
N PRO A 420 70.85 -47.51 -3.49
CA PRO A 420 70.16 -48.03 -4.68
C PRO A 420 68.74 -48.54 -4.32
N PRO A 421 67.86 -48.88 -5.29
CA PRO A 421 66.41 -48.98 -5.08
C PRO A 421 65.90 -50.46 -4.89
N PRO A 422 64.65 -50.88 -5.22
CA PRO A 422 63.71 -51.35 -4.19
C PRO A 422 63.19 -52.81 -4.32
N SER A 423 62.64 -53.37 -3.24
CA SER A 423 61.85 -54.62 -3.20
C SER A 423 60.99 -54.67 -1.92
N VAL A 424 59.65 -54.82 -1.92
CA VAL A 424 58.75 -55.96 -2.29
C VAL A 424 59.03 -57.33 -1.63
N ALA A 425 58.10 -57.73 -0.73
CA ALA A 425 57.65 -59.08 -0.33
C ALA A 425 56.75 -58.88 0.93
N SER A 426 55.41 -59.04 0.93
CA SER A 426 54.58 -60.26 0.75
C SER A 426 54.49 -61.11 2.04
N ASP A 427 53.42 -61.85 2.36
CA ASP A 427 52.09 -62.11 1.72
C ASP A 427 50.97 -61.76 2.77
N ASP A 428 49.69 -62.18 2.81
CA ASP A 428 48.83 -63.13 2.06
C ASP A 428 47.31 -62.84 2.38
N LEU A 429 46.37 -63.41 1.60
CA LEU A 429 44.90 -63.62 1.84
C LEU A 429 43.93 -62.40 2.01
N ASP A 430 42.65 -62.43 1.57
CA ASP A 430 41.93 -63.17 0.50
C ASP A 430 40.53 -62.53 0.26
N PHE A 431 39.87 -62.86 -0.85
CA PHE A 431 38.49 -62.56 -1.28
C PHE A 431 38.10 -61.11 -1.63
N GLY A 432 37.65 -60.94 -2.88
CA GLY A 432 36.83 -59.82 -3.37
C GLY A 432 35.69 -60.32 -4.28
N MET A 433 34.86 -59.41 -4.80
CA MET A 433 33.85 -59.69 -5.83
C MET A 433 33.46 -58.41 -6.59
N PHE A 434 33.48 -58.47 -7.94
CA PHE A 434 32.79 -57.62 -8.93
C PHE A 434 32.80 -56.09 -8.70
N ASP A 435 33.47 -55.24 -9.49
CA ASP A 435 33.91 -55.34 -10.90
C ASP A 435 32.78 -55.53 -11.93
N ASP A 436 32.50 -54.46 -12.70
CA ASP A 436 32.05 -54.40 -14.10
C ASP A 436 31.66 -52.94 -14.43
N GLU A 437 31.95 -52.32 -15.56
CA GLU A 437 33.10 -52.28 -16.48
C GLU A 437 32.76 -51.08 -17.40
N LEU A 438 33.68 -50.11 -17.55
CA LEU A 438 33.62 -49.12 -18.63
C LEU A 438 34.45 -49.63 -19.81
N PRO A 439 33.91 -49.61 -21.05
CA PRO A 439 34.72 -49.45 -22.24
C PRO A 439 34.65 -48.00 -22.76
N ALA A 440 35.79 -47.45 -23.13
CA ALA A 440 35.95 -46.11 -23.69
C ALA A 440 36.16 -46.14 -25.23
N THR A 441 36.62 -45.02 -25.79
CA THR A 441 36.84 -44.74 -27.24
C THR A 441 35.56 -44.47 -28.04
N GLY A 442 35.51 -43.48 -28.96
CA GLY A 442 36.55 -42.48 -29.28
C GLY A 442 36.08 -41.43 -30.31
N ASP A 443 37.01 -40.52 -30.64
CA ASP A 443 37.07 -39.64 -31.82
C ASP A 443 35.91 -38.67 -32.20
N ALA A 444 36.25 -37.38 -31.99
CA ALA A 444 36.18 -36.32 -33.00
C ALA A 444 34.81 -35.58 -33.24
N PRO A 445 34.84 -34.37 -33.85
CA PRO A 445 33.86 -33.32 -33.54
C PRO A 445 32.74 -33.13 -34.57
N LEU A 446 31.62 -32.55 -34.13
CA LEU A 446 30.55 -32.05 -35.00
C LEU A 446 30.09 -30.63 -34.64
N ILE A 447 29.62 -29.93 -35.67
CA ILE A 447 29.23 -28.50 -35.70
C ILE A 447 27.70 -28.41 -35.52
N PRO A 448 27.16 -27.37 -34.84
CA PRO A 448 25.72 -27.25 -34.59
C PRO A 448 24.91 -26.93 -35.87
N PRO A 449 23.64 -27.38 -35.96
CA PRO A 449 22.66 -26.86 -36.91
C PRO A 449 21.88 -25.68 -36.32
N ASP A 450 21.71 -24.62 -37.12
CA ASP A 450 20.77 -23.51 -36.89
C ASP A 450 19.68 -23.55 -38.00
N PRO A 451 18.62 -22.70 -38.00
CA PRO A 451 17.29 -23.14 -38.45
C PRO A 451 17.07 -23.23 -39.97
N GLY A 452 16.38 -24.28 -40.38
CA GLY A 452 15.87 -24.46 -41.74
C GLY A 452 14.39 -24.11 -41.89
N ALA A 453 14.06 -23.12 -42.73
CA ALA A 453 12.68 -22.73 -43.05
C ALA A 453 12.31 -23.08 -44.50
N MET A 454 11.21 -23.81 -44.71
CA MET A 454 10.47 -24.06 -45.98
C MET A 454 9.24 -24.95 -45.65
N ALA A 455 8.07 -24.89 -46.32
CA ALA A 455 7.54 -23.92 -47.29
C ALA A 455 6.00 -24.07 -47.46
N ALA A 456 5.37 -23.02 -48.00
CA ALA A 456 4.20 -22.99 -48.89
C ALA A 456 2.95 -23.91 -48.65
N ALA A 457 1.82 -23.27 -48.32
CA ALA A 457 0.65 -23.01 -49.20
C ALA A 457 0.53 -23.80 -50.55
N PRO A 458 -0.67 -24.08 -51.12
CA PRO A 458 -1.74 -23.07 -51.27
C PRO A 458 -3.25 -23.51 -51.41
N ALA A 459 -4.12 -22.48 -51.45
CA ALA A 459 -5.43 -22.41 -52.16
C ALA A 459 -6.64 -23.26 -51.69
N ALA A 460 -7.92 -22.87 -51.86
CA ALA A 460 -8.64 -21.56 -51.99
C ALA A 460 -10.19 -21.86 -51.95
N ALA A 461 -11.19 -20.95 -51.95
CA ALA A 461 -11.33 -19.48 -52.08
C ALA A 461 -12.53 -18.96 -51.19
N LYS A 462 -13.66 -18.29 -51.58
CA LYS A 462 -14.22 -17.85 -52.89
C LYS A 462 -15.38 -16.79 -52.86
N ALA A 463 -15.09 -15.51 -52.54
CA ALA A 463 -15.95 -14.31 -52.84
C ALA A 463 -17.27 -14.15 -52.04
N LYS A 464 -17.91 -12.97 -51.91
CA LYS A 464 -17.91 -11.66 -52.63
C LYS A 464 -17.94 -10.50 -51.60
N LYS A 465 -17.47 -9.25 -51.77
CA LYS A 465 -17.20 -8.32 -52.90
C LYS A 465 -18.34 -7.35 -53.29
N SER A 466 -18.25 -6.09 -52.84
CA SER A 466 -18.74 -4.86 -53.50
C SER A 466 -18.05 -3.60 -52.92
N GLU A 467 -17.97 -2.50 -53.67
CA GLU A 467 -17.02 -1.37 -53.47
C GLU A 467 -17.65 0.02 -53.87
N PRO A 468 -16.97 1.20 -53.97
CA PRO A 468 -17.47 2.43 -53.34
C PRO A 468 -17.61 3.69 -54.23
N SER A 469 -18.08 4.81 -53.64
CA SER A 469 -17.90 6.19 -54.15
C SER A 469 -18.06 7.20 -52.99
N LYS A 470 -17.06 8.03 -52.64
CA LYS A 470 -16.61 9.34 -53.21
C LYS A 470 -17.45 10.56 -52.78
N ALA A 471 -16.80 11.74 -52.66
CA ALA A 471 -17.35 12.88 -51.89
C ALA A 471 -17.01 14.29 -52.45
N ARG A 472 -17.87 15.27 -52.09
CA ARG A 472 -17.69 16.76 -52.14
C ARG A 472 -17.55 17.42 -53.55
N PRO A 473 -17.64 18.77 -53.70
CA PRO A 473 -17.89 19.85 -52.70
C PRO A 473 -18.93 20.96 -53.03
N ALA A 474 -19.35 21.67 -51.98
CA ALA A 474 -19.58 23.13 -51.84
C ALA A 474 -20.41 23.99 -52.84
N ALA A 475 -21.31 24.81 -52.27
CA ALA A 475 -21.71 26.15 -52.75
C ALA A 475 -22.20 27.02 -51.56
N ALA A 476 -22.10 28.35 -51.64
CA ALA A 476 -22.52 29.28 -50.58
C ALA A 476 -23.10 30.60 -51.13
N ARG A 477 -24.03 31.24 -50.40
CA ARG A 477 -24.53 32.61 -50.64
C ARG A 477 -24.95 33.29 -49.33
N LYS A 478 -25.06 34.63 -49.32
CA LYS A 478 -25.16 35.47 -48.11
C LYS A 478 -26.34 36.46 -48.19
N LEU A 479 -27.02 36.69 -47.04
CA LEU A 479 -27.55 37.98 -46.52
C LEU A 479 -28.56 38.78 -47.41
N PRO A 480 -29.25 39.85 -46.93
CA PRO A 480 -29.05 40.65 -45.70
C PRO A 480 -30.28 40.86 -44.78
N MET A 481 -30.08 41.63 -43.70
CA MET A 481 -31.12 42.20 -42.82
C MET A 481 -31.60 43.59 -43.28
N GLY A 482 -32.80 43.98 -42.83
CA GLY A 482 -33.37 45.34 -42.91
C GLY A 482 -34.88 45.31 -43.21
N ALA A 483 -35.76 46.09 -42.57
CA ALA A 483 -35.58 47.07 -41.50
C ALA A 483 -36.89 47.28 -40.67
N LEU A 484 -36.82 48.16 -39.67
CA LEU A 484 -37.82 48.70 -38.70
C LEU A 484 -39.34 48.42 -38.95
N ALA A 485 -40.20 48.09 -37.98
CA ALA A 485 -40.42 48.50 -36.57
C ALA A 485 -41.48 49.64 -36.38
N ALA A 486 -42.32 49.49 -35.34
CA ALA A 486 -43.52 50.30 -35.02
C ALA A 486 -44.67 50.18 -36.06
N ILE A 487 -45.96 50.36 -35.74
CA ILE A 487 -46.58 51.11 -34.64
C ILE A 487 -47.58 50.26 -33.84
N VAL A 488 -47.46 50.30 -32.50
CA VAL A 488 -48.55 49.92 -31.58
C VAL A 488 -49.55 51.07 -31.55
N GLY A 489 -50.77 50.88 -32.09
CA GLY A 489 -51.69 52.02 -32.25
C GLY A 489 -53.20 51.74 -32.44
N VAL A 490 -53.64 50.50 -32.70
CA VAL A 490 -55.09 50.17 -32.85
C VAL A 490 -55.43 48.84 -32.17
N LEU A 491 -55.49 48.83 -30.83
CA LEU A 491 -55.73 47.62 -30.02
C LEU A 491 -57.10 47.60 -29.30
N VAL A 492 -58.05 48.47 -29.67
CA VAL A 492 -59.32 48.64 -28.91
C VAL A 492 -60.59 48.49 -29.75
N LEU A 493 -60.56 48.70 -31.07
CA LEU A 493 -61.78 48.71 -31.91
C LEU A 493 -61.90 47.56 -32.94
N GLY A 494 -60.92 46.65 -33.03
CA GLY A 494 -61.00 45.47 -33.91
C GLY A 494 -61.64 44.23 -33.27
N ALA A 495 -61.45 44.02 -31.97
CA ALA A 495 -61.73 42.73 -31.32
C ALA A 495 -63.23 42.41 -31.16
N ALA A 496 -64.06 43.41 -30.87
CA ALA A 496 -65.49 43.20 -30.59
C ALA A 496 -66.31 42.79 -31.83
N GLY A 497 -66.00 43.36 -32.99
CA GLY A 497 -66.74 43.08 -34.23
C GLY A 497 -66.51 41.68 -34.79
N TRP A 498 -65.29 41.15 -34.64
CA TRP A 498 -64.91 39.83 -35.16
C TRP A 498 -65.54 38.68 -34.35
N PHE A 499 -65.57 38.81 -33.03
CA PHE A 499 -66.09 37.78 -32.11
C PHE A 499 -67.61 37.58 -32.23
N ALA A 500 -68.36 38.62 -32.55
CA ALA A 500 -69.82 38.54 -32.75
C ALA A 500 -70.21 37.84 -34.06
N TRP A 501 -69.42 37.99 -35.13
CA TRP A 501 -69.71 37.41 -36.44
C TRP A 501 -69.26 35.94 -36.55
N SER A 502 -68.10 35.61 -35.98
CA SER A 502 -67.51 34.26 -36.03
C SER A 502 -68.32 33.15 -35.34
N ARG A 503 -69.33 33.49 -34.53
CA ARG A 503 -70.17 32.51 -33.81
C ARG A 503 -71.51 32.19 -34.50
N PHE A 504 -71.82 32.80 -35.65
CA PHE A 504 -73.14 32.60 -36.31
C PHE A 504 -73.10 32.16 -37.78
N HIS A 505 -72.01 32.40 -38.52
CA HIS A 505 -71.80 31.79 -39.84
C HIS A 505 -70.36 31.28 -39.96
N GLY A 506 -70.22 29.96 -39.86
CA GLY A 506 -68.93 29.29 -39.75
C GLY A 506 -69.08 27.78 -39.61
N GLU A 507 -69.86 27.14 -40.50
CA GLU A 507 -69.81 25.69 -40.69
C GLU A 507 -68.46 25.30 -41.31
N ALA A 508 -67.44 25.20 -40.45
CA ALA A 508 -66.19 24.55 -40.79
C ALA A 508 -66.42 23.04 -40.76
N GLU A 509 -66.49 22.40 -41.93
CA GLU A 509 -66.60 20.94 -42.02
C GLU A 509 -65.49 20.25 -41.22
N PRO A 510 -65.78 19.18 -40.46
CA PRO A 510 -64.77 18.47 -39.70
C PRO A 510 -63.81 17.75 -40.66
N GLN A 511 -62.62 18.32 -40.89
CA GLN A 511 -61.61 17.69 -41.73
C GLN A 511 -60.85 16.62 -40.93
N PRO A 512 -61.11 15.31 -41.14
CA PRO A 512 -60.47 14.24 -40.35
C PRO A 512 -58.95 14.20 -40.54
N VAL A 513 -58.44 14.80 -41.62
CA VAL A 513 -57.02 14.92 -41.95
C VAL A 513 -56.24 15.71 -40.90
N ALA A 514 -56.85 16.75 -40.31
CA ALA A 514 -56.22 17.59 -39.29
C ALA A 514 -56.04 16.82 -37.97
N THR A 515 -57.10 16.20 -37.48
CA THR A 515 -57.10 15.40 -36.24
C THR A 515 -56.18 14.18 -36.39
N GLN A 516 -56.17 13.53 -37.56
CA GLN A 516 -55.27 12.41 -37.82
C GLN A 516 -53.78 12.83 -37.84
N ALA A 517 -53.46 14.08 -38.20
CA ALA A 517 -52.11 14.64 -38.05
C ALA A 517 -51.76 14.95 -36.59
N VAL A 518 -52.73 15.35 -35.76
CA VAL A 518 -52.58 15.48 -34.30
C VAL A 518 -52.21 14.13 -33.68
N PHE A 519 -52.95 13.06 -34.00
CA PHE A 519 -52.60 11.69 -33.56
C PHE A 519 -51.19 11.28 -33.97
N ALA A 520 -50.81 11.47 -35.25
CA ALA A 520 -49.48 11.12 -35.73
C ALA A 520 -48.36 11.88 -35.00
N ARG A 521 -48.59 13.17 -34.66
CA ARG A 521 -47.65 13.99 -33.89
C ARG A 521 -47.59 13.58 -32.42
N ALA A 522 -48.71 13.21 -31.80
CA ALA A 522 -48.76 12.66 -30.45
C ALA A 522 -48.01 11.32 -30.36
N THR A 523 -48.22 10.40 -31.32
CA THR A 523 -47.43 9.15 -31.42
C THR A 523 -45.94 9.45 -31.56
N ASN A 524 -45.56 10.42 -32.40
CA ASN A 524 -44.15 10.77 -32.57
C ASN A 524 -43.54 11.34 -31.27
N LEU A 525 -44.25 12.23 -30.55
CA LEU A 525 -43.80 12.76 -29.26
C LEU A 525 -43.68 11.66 -28.19
N ALA A 526 -44.64 10.73 -28.14
CA ALA A 526 -44.61 9.58 -27.24
C ALA A 526 -43.42 8.65 -27.52
N ASN A 527 -43.12 8.38 -28.79
CA ASN A 527 -41.94 7.59 -29.19
C ASN A 527 -40.60 8.26 -28.84
N HIS A 528 -40.59 9.57 -28.58
CA HIS A 528 -39.45 10.33 -28.04
C HIS A 528 -39.54 10.54 -26.51
N GLY A 529 -40.39 9.79 -25.81
CA GLY A 529 -40.57 9.86 -24.34
C GLY A 529 -41.29 11.12 -23.83
N LYS A 530 -41.77 12.01 -24.72
CA LYS A 530 -42.38 13.30 -24.35
C LYS A 530 -43.87 13.16 -24.05
N TYR A 531 -44.20 12.26 -23.12
CA TYR A 531 -45.57 11.84 -22.81
C TYR A 531 -46.50 13.02 -22.47
N ASP A 532 -46.06 13.98 -21.65
CA ASP A 532 -46.88 15.15 -21.30
C ASP A 532 -47.23 16.03 -22.52
N GLN A 533 -46.29 16.20 -23.45
CA GLN A 533 -46.55 16.95 -24.69
C GLN A 533 -47.46 16.17 -25.65
N ALA A 534 -47.39 14.84 -25.65
CA ALA A 534 -48.29 13.99 -26.41
C ALA A 534 -49.72 13.97 -25.82
N ILE A 535 -49.85 13.94 -24.49
CA ILE A 535 -51.14 13.98 -23.77
C ILE A 535 -51.83 15.33 -23.98
N ALA A 536 -51.13 16.45 -23.77
CA ALA A 536 -51.70 17.78 -23.98
C ALA A 536 -52.20 17.99 -25.42
N LEU A 537 -51.42 17.56 -26.42
CA LEU A 537 -51.79 17.65 -27.84
C LEU A 537 -53.05 16.82 -28.19
N LEU A 538 -53.36 15.77 -27.43
CA LEU A 538 -54.59 14.97 -27.58
C LEU A 538 -55.78 15.55 -26.80
N GLN A 539 -55.53 16.32 -25.73
CA GLN A 539 -56.57 17.01 -24.97
C GLN A 539 -57.18 18.19 -25.74
N ASP A 540 -56.44 18.77 -26.69
CA ASP A 540 -56.93 19.80 -27.62
C ASP A 540 -57.95 19.27 -28.67
N VAL A 541 -58.18 17.94 -28.77
CA VAL A 541 -59.16 17.36 -29.70
C VAL A 541 -60.58 17.57 -29.15
N PRO A 542 -61.46 18.33 -29.84
CA PRO A 542 -62.77 18.70 -29.30
C PRO A 542 -63.74 17.50 -29.23
N ALA A 543 -64.63 17.50 -28.24
CA ALA A 543 -65.62 16.43 -28.01
C ALA A 543 -66.68 16.25 -29.11
N THR A 544 -66.67 17.11 -30.14
CA THR A 544 -67.48 16.98 -31.36
C THR A 544 -66.76 16.27 -32.51
N ASP A 545 -65.49 15.91 -32.35
CA ASP A 545 -64.71 15.17 -33.35
C ASP A 545 -65.00 13.65 -33.25
N PRO A 546 -65.31 12.95 -34.37
CA PRO A 546 -65.48 11.49 -34.38
C PRO A 546 -64.29 10.66 -33.87
N GLN A 547 -63.12 11.27 -33.68
CA GLN A 547 -61.92 10.64 -33.13
C GLN A 547 -61.67 11.01 -31.65
N HIS A 548 -62.53 11.78 -30.98
CA HIS A 548 -62.34 12.17 -29.57
C HIS A 548 -62.24 10.97 -28.62
N ASP A 549 -63.10 9.96 -28.77
CA ASP A 549 -63.04 8.72 -27.97
C ASP A 549 -61.68 8.00 -28.12
N ARG A 550 -61.10 8.05 -29.33
CA ARG A 550 -59.76 7.51 -29.61
C ARG A 550 -58.67 8.35 -28.96
N ALA A 551 -58.86 9.66 -28.82
CA ALA A 551 -57.95 10.53 -28.08
C ALA A 551 -57.97 10.18 -26.59
N LEU A 552 -59.14 9.97 -25.98
CA LEU A 552 -59.28 9.54 -24.59
C LEU A 552 -58.59 8.20 -24.31
N VAL A 553 -58.82 7.18 -25.15
CA VAL A 553 -58.13 5.87 -25.03
C VAL A 553 -56.61 6.01 -25.16
N MET A 554 -56.14 6.84 -26.10
CA MET A 554 -54.70 7.07 -26.28
C MET A 554 -54.09 7.89 -25.13
N ILE A 555 -54.81 8.85 -24.55
CA ILE A 555 -54.39 9.58 -23.34
C ILE A 555 -54.21 8.60 -22.18
N ALA A 556 -55.13 7.63 -21.99
CA ALA A 556 -55.01 6.63 -20.93
C ALA A 556 -53.80 5.70 -21.12
N ASP A 557 -53.56 5.21 -22.34
CA ASP A 557 -52.36 4.42 -22.69
C ASP A 557 -51.06 5.24 -22.50
N LEU A 558 -51.04 6.52 -22.89
CA LEU A 558 -49.90 7.40 -22.68
C LEU A 558 -49.67 7.75 -21.21
N GLN A 559 -50.72 7.89 -20.40
CA GLN A 559 -50.59 8.05 -18.95
C GLN A 559 -50.05 6.77 -18.30
N GLN A 560 -50.49 5.59 -18.73
CA GLN A 560 -49.96 4.31 -18.24
C GLN A 560 -48.50 4.08 -18.69
N LYS A 561 -48.13 4.51 -19.91
CA LYS A 561 -46.73 4.50 -20.37
C LYS A 561 -45.89 5.53 -19.64
N LYS A 562 -46.43 6.71 -19.36
CA LYS A 562 -45.76 7.72 -18.53
C LYS A 562 -45.46 7.15 -17.14
N SER A 563 -46.45 6.59 -16.42
CA SER A 563 -46.21 6.03 -15.09
C SER A 563 -45.25 4.83 -15.10
N LYS A 564 -45.28 3.99 -16.15
CA LYS A 564 -44.31 2.91 -16.35
C LYS A 564 -42.89 3.38 -16.71
N THR A 565 -42.72 4.56 -17.31
CA THR A 565 -41.39 5.06 -17.75
C THR A 565 -40.79 6.09 -16.78
N ALA A 566 -41.62 6.78 -15.99
CA ALA A 566 -41.20 7.92 -15.17
C ALA A 566 -40.36 7.53 -13.93
N SER A 567 -40.21 6.24 -13.64
CA SER A 567 -39.68 5.79 -12.34
C SER A 567 -39.12 4.36 -12.37
N LEU A 568 -38.17 4.07 -13.25
CA LEU A 568 -37.32 2.88 -13.09
C LEU A 568 -36.11 3.24 -12.22
N ILE A 569 -35.91 2.47 -11.15
CA ILE A 569 -34.72 2.49 -10.29
C ILE A 569 -34.10 1.10 -10.42
N ASP A 570 -32.84 1.01 -10.83
CA ASP A 570 -32.12 -0.25 -11.10
C ASP A 570 -32.88 -1.24 -12.01
N GLY A 571 -33.64 -0.71 -12.97
CA GLY A 571 -34.46 -1.47 -13.90
C GLY A 571 -35.85 -1.88 -13.37
N VAL A 572 -36.12 -1.68 -12.07
CA VAL A 572 -37.36 -2.04 -11.39
C VAL A 572 -38.30 -0.81 -11.30
N PRO A 573 -39.61 -0.95 -11.55
CA PRO A 573 -40.58 0.12 -11.29
C PRO A 573 -40.55 0.58 -9.83
N ALA A 574 -40.56 1.89 -9.59
CA ALA A 574 -40.39 2.48 -8.26
C ALA A 574 -41.34 1.98 -7.18
N SER A 575 -42.58 1.59 -7.53
CA SER A 575 -43.49 0.94 -6.58
C SER A 575 -42.97 -0.43 -6.14
N GLN A 576 -42.46 -1.24 -7.07
CA GLN A 576 -41.87 -2.55 -6.77
C GLN A 576 -40.53 -2.41 -6.02
N TYR A 577 -39.71 -1.41 -6.36
CA TYR A 577 -38.50 -1.08 -5.59
C TYR A 577 -38.85 -0.67 -4.15
N TYR A 578 -39.88 0.17 -3.98
CA TYR A 578 -40.40 0.58 -2.68
C TYR A 578 -40.93 -0.61 -1.87
N ASP A 579 -41.82 -1.42 -2.45
CA ASP A 579 -42.42 -2.58 -1.81
C ASP A 579 -41.33 -3.60 -1.40
N GLN A 580 -40.34 -3.83 -2.26
CA GLN A 580 -39.16 -4.66 -1.99
C GLN A 580 -38.35 -4.12 -0.82
N LYS A 581 -38.04 -2.82 -0.80
CA LYS A 581 -37.26 -2.17 0.27
C LYS A 581 -37.98 -2.19 1.62
N VAL A 582 -39.29 -1.92 1.66
CA VAL A 582 -40.09 -2.04 2.91
C VAL A 582 -40.15 -3.49 3.39
N THR A 583 -40.29 -4.47 2.47
CA THR A 583 -40.28 -5.90 2.83
C THR A 583 -38.92 -6.34 3.37
N SER A 584 -37.83 -5.89 2.75
CA SER A 584 -36.45 -6.14 3.17
C SER A 584 -36.18 -5.54 4.56
N ALA A 585 -36.58 -4.29 4.78
CA ALA A 585 -36.46 -3.63 6.08
C ALA A 585 -37.22 -4.34 7.21
N GLN A 586 -38.43 -4.83 6.94
CA GLN A 586 -39.19 -5.62 7.91
C GLN A 586 -38.49 -6.94 8.26
N ALA A 587 -37.87 -7.60 7.28
CA ALA A 587 -37.08 -8.82 7.50
C ALA A 587 -35.82 -8.54 8.31
N ALA A 588 -35.07 -7.48 7.98
CA ALA A 588 -33.88 -7.03 8.72
C ALA A 588 -34.22 -6.65 10.17
N PHE A 589 -35.31 -5.91 10.39
CA PHE A 589 -35.80 -5.55 11.73
C PHE A 589 -36.16 -6.78 12.56
N ASN A 590 -36.83 -7.77 11.94
CA ASN A 590 -37.15 -9.05 12.58
C ASN A 590 -35.90 -9.93 12.83
N ALA A 591 -34.80 -9.69 12.11
CA ALA A 591 -33.49 -10.31 12.32
C ALA A 591 -32.59 -9.48 13.26
N HIS A 592 -33.13 -8.44 13.91
CA HIS A 592 -32.44 -7.51 14.82
C HIS A 592 -31.33 -6.67 14.15
N ASP A 593 -31.21 -6.71 12.82
CA ASP A 593 -30.37 -5.79 12.05
C ASP A 593 -31.09 -4.46 11.81
N TYR A 594 -31.11 -3.64 12.85
CA TYR A 594 -31.68 -2.30 12.79
C TYR A 594 -30.92 -1.36 11.84
N ALA A 595 -29.66 -1.67 11.50
CA ALA A 595 -28.84 -0.86 10.60
C ALA A 595 -29.28 -1.05 9.13
N ALA A 596 -29.39 -2.31 8.67
CA ALA A 596 -29.95 -2.61 7.37
C ALA A 596 -31.43 -2.19 7.29
N ALA A 597 -32.22 -2.43 8.34
CA ALA A 597 -33.62 -2.01 8.39
C ALA A 597 -33.78 -0.48 8.22
N LYS A 598 -32.94 0.32 8.89
CA LYS A 598 -32.95 1.77 8.71
C LYS A 598 -32.54 2.16 7.28
N ALA A 599 -31.47 1.56 6.74
CA ALA A 599 -30.93 1.89 5.42
C ALA A 599 -31.94 1.60 4.28
N ASP A 600 -32.61 0.44 4.33
CA ASP A 600 -33.65 0.10 3.34
C ASP A 600 -34.86 1.03 3.41
N LEU A 601 -35.19 1.58 4.59
CA LEU A 601 -36.27 2.56 4.77
C LEU A 601 -35.86 3.97 4.36
N ASP A 602 -34.59 4.37 4.57
CA ASP A 602 -34.03 5.58 3.98
C ASP A 602 -34.12 5.49 2.44
N ASP A 603 -33.84 4.33 1.85
CA ASP A 603 -34.01 4.06 0.41
C ASP A 603 -35.47 4.12 -0.04
N ALA A 604 -36.39 3.47 0.68
CA ALA A 604 -37.81 3.53 0.38
C ALA A 604 -38.34 4.99 0.44
N GLN A 605 -37.93 5.77 1.45
CA GLN A 605 -38.36 7.15 1.63
C GLN A 605 -37.88 8.11 0.53
N LYS A 606 -36.76 7.82 -0.15
CA LYS A 606 -36.31 8.57 -1.35
C LYS A 606 -37.28 8.44 -2.52
N VAL A 607 -38.10 7.39 -2.54
CA VAL A 607 -38.96 6.99 -3.66
C VAL A 607 -40.44 7.30 -3.39
N HIS A 608 -40.92 7.00 -2.18
CA HIS A 608 -42.28 7.33 -1.74
C HIS A 608 -42.31 7.59 -0.23
N PRO A 609 -43.08 8.57 0.28
CA PRO A 609 -43.22 8.80 1.72
C PRO A 609 -43.69 7.53 2.47
N LEU A 610 -43.08 7.26 3.63
CA LEU A 610 -43.40 6.10 4.46
C LEU A 610 -44.81 6.25 5.09
N PRO A 611 -45.71 5.25 4.99
CA PRO A 611 -46.94 5.19 5.76
C PRO A 611 -46.68 5.23 7.28
N PRO A 612 -47.65 5.64 8.12
CA PRO A 612 -47.45 5.77 9.57
C PRO A 612 -46.91 4.51 10.27
N GLU A 613 -47.34 3.33 9.83
CA GLU A 613 -46.90 2.04 10.36
C GLU A 613 -45.42 1.77 10.05
N VAL A 614 -45.03 1.92 8.77
CA VAL A 614 -43.64 1.78 8.30
C VAL A 614 -42.73 2.86 8.90
N LYS A 615 -43.26 4.08 9.09
CA LYS A 615 -42.54 5.17 9.77
C LYS A 615 -42.27 4.85 11.24
N ALA A 616 -43.22 4.24 11.97
CA ALA A 616 -42.97 3.83 13.35
C ALA A 616 -41.86 2.76 13.45
N LEU A 617 -41.76 1.87 12.46
CA LEU A 617 -40.65 0.91 12.36
C LEU A 617 -39.32 1.61 12.05
N TYR A 618 -39.30 2.57 11.12
CA TYR A 618 -38.12 3.41 10.85
C TYR A 618 -37.65 4.17 12.10
N ASP A 619 -38.57 4.84 12.81
CA ASP A 619 -38.23 5.65 13.98
C ASP A 619 -37.65 4.77 15.12
N ASN A 620 -38.14 3.53 15.28
CA ASN A 620 -37.57 2.55 16.21
C ASN A 620 -36.19 2.07 15.74
N ALA A 621 -36.05 1.65 14.47
CA ALA A 621 -34.76 1.20 13.92
C ALA A 621 -33.68 2.29 14.07
N ALA A 622 -34.01 3.54 13.73
CA ALA A 622 -33.15 4.70 13.92
C ALA A 622 -32.79 4.93 15.41
N GLN A 623 -33.72 4.72 16.34
CA GLN A 623 -33.44 4.80 17.78
C GLN A 623 -32.48 3.69 18.25
N GLN A 624 -32.55 2.47 17.70
CA GLN A 624 -31.61 1.40 18.04
C GLN A 624 -30.21 1.70 17.47
N VAL A 625 -30.11 2.10 16.19
CA VAL A 625 -28.84 2.49 15.55
C VAL A 625 -28.17 3.64 16.32
N ALA A 626 -28.92 4.65 16.74
CA ALA A 626 -28.40 5.79 17.49
C ALA A 626 -27.78 5.43 18.86
N LYS A 627 -28.09 4.26 19.44
CA LYS A 627 -27.40 3.77 20.66
C LYS A 627 -25.98 3.29 20.35
N LEU A 628 -25.71 2.87 19.12
CA LEU A 628 -24.41 2.37 18.68
C LEU A 628 -23.47 3.48 18.24
N ASP A 629 -23.96 4.68 17.93
CA ASP A 629 -23.14 5.82 17.49
C ASP A 629 -22.05 6.18 18.52
N ALA A 630 -22.33 6.05 19.82
CA ALA A 630 -21.33 6.23 20.88
C ALA A 630 -20.22 5.16 20.82
N ALA A 631 -20.58 3.88 20.62
CA ALA A 631 -19.62 2.80 20.48
C ALA A 631 -18.80 2.91 19.18
N LYS A 632 -19.41 3.38 18.09
CA LYS A 632 -18.73 3.69 16.82
C LYS A 632 -17.72 4.81 16.99
N THR A 633 -18.09 5.89 17.70
CA THR A 633 -17.16 6.98 18.06
C THR A 633 -15.97 6.45 18.88
N LEU A 634 -16.21 5.56 19.84
CA LEU A 634 -15.12 4.94 20.63
C LEU A 634 -14.22 4.03 19.77
N PHE A 635 -14.76 3.36 18.75
CA PHE A 635 -13.98 2.63 17.75
C PHE A 635 -13.08 3.56 16.92
N ASP A 636 -13.61 4.68 16.42
CA ASP A 636 -12.86 5.68 15.65
C ASP A 636 -11.76 6.34 16.50
N GLU A 637 -12.03 6.56 17.79
CA GLU A 637 -11.05 7.02 18.78
C GLU A 637 -10.06 5.92 19.25
N ARG A 638 -10.17 4.69 18.72
CA ARG A 638 -9.39 3.48 19.10
C ARG A 638 -9.52 3.02 20.56
N LYS A 639 -10.58 3.44 21.26
CA LYS A 639 -10.88 3.09 22.66
C LYS A 639 -11.69 1.78 22.72
N TYR A 640 -11.10 0.69 22.24
CA TYR A 640 -11.82 -0.58 22.07
C TYR A 640 -12.35 -1.16 23.38
N GLY A 641 -11.62 -1.00 24.51
CA GLY A 641 -12.10 -1.41 25.84
C GLY A 641 -13.34 -0.64 26.30
N ASP A 642 -13.38 0.68 26.11
CA ASP A 642 -14.57 1.50 26.39
C ASP A 642 -15.73 1.13 25.45
N ALA A 643 -15.44 0.82 24.18
CA ALA A 643 -16.43 0.38 23.22
C ALA A 643 -17.06 -0.96 23.63
N ILE A 644 -16.27 -1.93 24.08
CA ILE A 644 -16.77 -3.22 24.64
C ILE A 644 -17.67 -2.96 25.84
N ALA A 645 -17.23 -2.13 26.79
CA ALA A 645 -18.01 -1.78 27.98
C ALA A 645 -19.35 -1.07 27.64
N ALA A 646 -19.39 -0.28 26.56
CA ALA A 646 -20.61 0.34 26.05
C ALA A 646 -21.53 -0.62 25.28
N LEU A 647 -20.97 -1.61 24.56
CA LEU A 647 -21.71 -2.58 23.75
C LEU A 647 -22.29 -3.74 24.58
N GLN A 648 -21.57 -4.23 25.60
CA GLN A 648 -22.02 -5.32 26.47
C GLN A 648 -23.45 -5.15 27.04
N PRO A 649 -23.85 -4.00 27.64
CA PRO A 649 -25.22 -3.82 28.13
C PRO A 649 -26.27 -3.73 27.01
N LEU A 650 -25.87 -3.37 25.78
CA LEU A 650 -26.75 -3.38 24.62
C LEU A 650 -26.97 -4.80 24.09
N LEU A 651 -25.92 -5.64 24.06
CA LEU A 651 -26.06 -7.07 23.75
C LEU A 651 -26.85 -7.82 24.83
N ALA A 652 -26.69 -7.46 26.11
CA ALA A 652 -27.49 -8.03 27.19
C ALA A 652 -28.98 -7.65 27.11
N ALA A 653 -29.30 -6.48 26.53
CA ALA A 653 -30.67 -6.05 26.26
C ALA A 653 -31.25 -6.64 24.97
N ASP A 654 -30.42 -6.98 23.98
CA ASP A 654 -30.80 -7.64 22.72
C ASP A 654 -29.81 -8.76 22.32
N PRO A 655 -29.90 -9.96 22.93
CA PRO A 655 -28.92 -11.03 22.70
C PRO A 655 -28.95 -11.68 21.32
N GLN A 656 -29.92 -11.33 20.46
CA GLN A 656 -29.97 -11.83 19.08
C GLN A 656 -29.25 -10.89 18.10
N ASN A 657 -28.81 -9.71 18.55
CA ASN A 657 -28.20 -8.69 17.70
C ASN A 657 -26.78 -9.06 17.24
N GLN A 658 -26.69 -9.68 16.06
CA GLN A 658 -25.41 -10.15 15.50
C GLN A 658 -24.42 -9.00 15.23
N ASN A 659 -24.91 -7.79 14.95
CA ASN A 659 -24.04 -6.64 14.69
C ASN A 659 -23.35 -6.18 15.99
N ILE A 660 -24.08 -6.11 17.11
CA ILE A 660 -23.48 -5.78 18.42
C ILE A 660 -22.48 -6.86 18.85
N ALA A 661 -22.81 -8.14 18.64
CA ALA A 661 -21.88 -9.24 18.91
C ALA A 661 -20.60 -9.11 18.06
N ARG A 662 -20.72 -8.90 16.74
CA ARG A 662 -19.56 -8.68 15.85
C ARG A 662 -18.76 -7.44 16.21
N MET A 663 -19.40 -6.34 16.61
CA MET A 663 -18.69 -5.15 17.10
C MET A 663 -17.88 -5.45 18.37
N ILE A 664 -18.35 -6.30 19.28
CA ILE A 664 -17.57 -6.73 20.46
C ILE A 664 -16.37 -7.60 20.03
N VAL A 665 -16.57 -8.56 19.12
CA VAL A 665 -15.48 -9.40 18.59
C VAL A 665 -14.42 -8.56 17.86
N ASN A 666 -14.85 -7.62 17.01
CA ASN A 666 -13.95 -6.71 16.31
C ASN A 666 -13.18 -5.78 17.28
N ALA A 667 -13.79 -5.41 18.40
CA ALA A 667 -13.14 -4.60 19.43
C ALA A 667 -12.07 -5.40 20.18
N HIS A 668 -12.36 -6.64 20.59
CA HIS A 668 -11.36 -7.53 21.20
C HIS A 668 -10.17 -7.77 20.25
N PHE A 669 -10.43 -8.07 18.98
CA PHE A 669 -9.35 -8.22 17.99
C PHE A 669 -8.47 -6.97 17.90
N ASN A 670 -9.09 -5.78 17.85
CA ASN A 670 -8.36 -4.52 17.77
C ASN A 670 -7.61 -4.18 19.08
N LEU A 671 -8.12 -4.62 20.24
CA LEU A 671 -7.44 -4.48 21.53
C LEU A 671 -6.21 -5.40 21.58
N GLY A 672 -6.32 -6.65 21.11
CA GLY A 672 -5.18 -7.56 20.95
C GLY A 672 -4.12 -7.02 19.98
N ALA A 673 -4.54 -6.41 18.87
CA ALA A 673 -3.66 -5.75 17.92
C ALA A 673 -2.94 -4.52 18.51
N ALA A 674 -3.64 -3.73 19.35
CA ALA A 674 -3.03 -2.62 20.09
C ALA A 674 -2.07 -3.11 21.19
N ALA A 675 -2.41 -4.18 21.91
CA ALA A 675 -1.55 -4.79 22.90
C ALA A 675 -0.25 -5.34 22.29
N LEU A 676 -0.31 -5.91 21.07
CA LEU A 676 0.90 -6.24 20.29
C LEU A 676 1.74 -4.98 19.95
N GLN A 677 1.10 -3.87 19.57
CA GLN A 677 1.79 -2.60 19.28
C GLN A 677 2.42 -1.96 20.54
N GLU A 678 1.98 -2.35 21.73
CA GLU A 678 2.56 -1.99 23.04
C GLU A 678 3.50 -3.07 23.62
N GLU A 679 3.88 -4.09 22.84
CA GLU A 679 4.68 -5.28 23.22
C GLU A 679 4.08 -6.16 24.34
N LYS A 680 2.84 -5.90 24.74
CA LYS A 680 2.09 -6.60 25.80
C LYS A 680 1.50 -7.93 25.32
N THR A 681 2.37 -8.89 25.05
CA THR A 681 1.99 -10.23 24.57
C THR A 681 0.95 -10.93 25.45
N GLU A 682 1.03 -10.83 26.78
CA GLU A 682 0.02 -11.43 27.67
C GLU A 682 -1.38 -10.80 27.54
N GLU A 683 -1.48 -9.49 27.30
CA GLU A 683 -2.78 -8.84 27.04
C GLU A 683 -3.29 -9.28 25.65
N ALA A 684 -2.41 -9.27 24.64
CA ALA A 684 -2.75 -9.71 23.29
C ALA A 684 -3.31 -11.14 23.20
N ILE A 685 -2.68 -12.12 23.88
CA ILE A 685 -3.16 -13.51 23.92
C ILE A 685 -4.61 -13.58 24.43
N ARG A 686 -4.91 -12.87 25.53
CA ARG A 686 -6.24 -12.91 26.17
C ARG A 686 -7.32 -12.32 25.26
N GLU A 687 -7.03 -11.20 24.62
CA GLU A 687 -7.97 -10.53 23.71
C GLU A 687 -8.24 -11.35 22.45
N PHE A 688 -7.21 -11.97 21.85
CA PHE A 688 -7.42 -12.89 20.73
C PHE A 688 -8.09 -14.21 21.16
N ASP A 689 -7.91 -14.67 22.40
CA ASP A 689 -8.68 -15.80 22.95
C ASP A 689 -10.18 -15.45 23.08
N GLU A 690 -10.57 -14.21 23.41
CA GLU A 690 -12.00 -13.81 23.38
C GLU A 690 -12.58 -13.77 21.95
N VAL A 691 -11.77 -13.38 20.96
CA VAL A 691 -12.15 -13.49 19.53
C VAL A 691 -12.38 -14.94 19.15
N LEU A 692 -11.43 -15.83 19.46
CA LEU A 692 -11.48 -17.25 19.06
C LEU A 692 -12.55 -18.06 19.80
N LYS A 693 -13.01 -17.62 20.99
CA LYS A 693 -14.22 -18.18 21.62
C LYS A 693 -15.49 -17.90 20.82
N SER A 694 -15.53 -16.79 20.08
CA SER A 694 -16.69 -16.32 19.32
C SER A 694 -16.63 -16.78 17.86
N GLU A 695 -15.44 -16.70 17.25
CA GLU A 695 -15.15 -17.05 15.86
C GLU A 695 -13.94 -18.04 15.82
N PRO A 696 -14.11 -19.34 16.13
CA PRO A 696 -12.99 -20.30 16.26
C PRO A 696 -12.16 -20.54 14.99
N ASN A 697 -12.74 -20.19 13.83
CA ASN A 697 -12.11 -20.26 12.51
C ASN A 697 -11.47 -18.93 12.09
N ASP A 698 -11.33 -17.98 13.00
CA ASP A 698 -10.63 -16.71 12.75
C ASP A 698 -9.12 -16.91 12.70
N GLU A 699 -8.63 -17.22 11.51
CA GLU A 699 -7.22 -17.54 11.27
C GLU A 699 -6.29 -16.34 11.53
N LEU A 700 -6.77 -15.10 11.34
CA LEU A 700 -5.96 -13.91 11.64
C LEU A 700 -5.86 -13.69 13.16
N ALA A 701 -6.93 -13.94 13.92
CA ALA A 701 -6.87 -13.92 15.38
C ALA A 701 -5.97 -15.04 15.92
N ARG A 702 -6.10 -16.27 15.38
CA ARG A 702 -5.24 -17.41 15.73
C ARG A 702 -3.76 -17.10 15.53
N ARG A 703 -3.38 -16.59 14.36
CA ARG A 703 -1.99 -16.21 14.05
C ARG A 703 -1.49 -15.08 14.94
N SER A 704 -2.31 -14.06 15.19
CA SER A 704 -1.92 -12.93 16.06
C SER A 704 -1.74 -13.35 17.52
N ARG A 705 -2.56 -14.30 17.99
CA ARG A 705 -2.43 -14.98 19.29
C ARG A 705 -1.16 -15.81 19.36
N ASP A 706 -0.91 -16.66 18.38
CA ASP A 706 0.22 -17.59 18.41
C ASP A 706 1.56 -16.86 18.22
N LEU A 707 1.57 -15.73 17.51
CA LEU A 707 2.68 -14.75 17.51
C LEU A 707 2.89 -14.16 18.91
N ALA A 708 1.82 -13.77 19.60
CA ALA A 708 1.91 -13.27 20.97
C ALA A 708 2.41 -14.34 21.96
N VAL A 709 2.06 -15.62 21.76
CA VAL A 709 2.63 -16.75 22.52
C VAL A 709 4.13 -16.90 22.23
N HIS A 710 4.53 -16.94 20.96
CA HIS A 710 5.93 -17.09 20.56
C HIS A 710 6.82 -15.98 21.13
N TYR A 711 6.45 -14.72 20.89
CA TYR A 711 7.20 -13.56 21.38
C TYR A 711 6.89 -13.19 22.84
N LYS A 712 6.25 -14.08 23.61
CA LYS A 712 6.11 -13.87 25.06
C LYS A 712 7.49 -13.81 25.71
N ASP A 713 8.24 -14.90 25.61
CA ASP A 713 9.53 -15.07 26.27
C ASP A 713 10.72 -14.77 25.33
N GLU A 714 10.50 -14.69 24.00
CA GLU A 714 11.54 -14.29 23.03
C GLU A 714 11.74 -12.77 22.90
N THR A 715 12.92 -12.40 22.39
CA THR A 715 13.28 -11.03 21.96
C THR A 715 12.50 -10.61 20.70
N LYS A 716 12.00 -9.37 20.68
CA LYS A 716 11.14 -8.84 19.61
C LYS A 716 11.97 -8.46 18.37
N ASP A 717 12.19 -9.44 17.51
CA ASP A 717 12.98 -9.31 16.27
C ASP A 717 12.22 -8.55 15.15
N LEU A 718 12.87 -8.43 13.99
CA LEU A 718 12.33 -7.69 12.84
C LEU A 718 11.00 -8.26 12.32
N LEU A 719 10.79 -9.58 12.43
CA LEU A 719 9.54 -10.23 12.00
C LEU A 719 8.37 -9.78 12.86
N TYR A 720 8.54 -9.72 14.18
CA TYR A 720 7.54 -9.17 15.10
C TYR A 720 7.19 -7.72 14.74
N GLN A 721 8.20 -6.88 14.57
CA GLN A 721 8.02 -5.45 14.24
C GLN A 721 7.30 -5.23 12.91
N ILE A 722 7.54 -6.08 11.90
CA ILE A 722 6.85 -6.05 10.60
C ILE A 722 5.39 -6.48 10.77
N TYR A 723 5.12 -7.65 11.36
CA TYR A 723 3.77 -8.18 11.53
C TYR A 723 2.88 -7.18 12.28
N VAL A 724 3.35 -6.71 13.44
CA VAL A 724 2.60 -5.84 14.35
C VAL A 724 2.32 -4.45 13.74
N LYS A 725 3.20 -3.98 12.85
CA LYS A 725 3.02 -2.72 12.12
C LYS A 725 1.96 -2.81 11.01
N TYR A 726 1.81 -3.96 10.37
CA TYR A 726 0.89 -4.15 9.22
C TYR A 726 -0.40 -4.92 9.55
N LEU A 727 -0.54 -5.45 10.77
CA LEU A 727 -1.75 -6.10 11.29
C LEU A 727 -3.00 -5.19 11.11
N PRO A 728 -3.96 -5.56 10.24
CA PRO A 728 -5.07 -4.68 9.88
C PRO A 728 -6.14 -4.61 10.99
N LEU A 729 -6.57 -3.38 11.32
CA LEU A 729 -7.64 -3.13 12.30
C LEU A 729 -9.04 -3.30 11.69
N ARG A 730 -9.92 -4.01 12.41
CA ARG A 730 -11.30 -4.28 12.02
C ARG A 730 -12.18 -3.05 12.21
N GLN A 731 -13.19 -2.94 11.36
CA GLN A 731 -14.13 -1.82 11.34
C GLN A 731 -15.37 -2.08 12.23
N PRO A 732 -16.03 -1.03 12.76
CA PRO A 732 -17.31 -1.15 13.44
C PRO A 732 -18.47 -1.32 12.43
N THR A 733 -18.63 -2.55 11.94
CA THR A 733 -19.71 -2.96 10.99
C THR A 733 -21.04 -3.16 11.72
#